data_AF-A0A8P4KS02-F1
#
_entry.id   AF-A0A8P4KS02-F1
#
_cell.length_a   1.000
_cell.length_b   1.000
_cell.length_c   1.000
_cell.angle_alpha   90.00
_cell.angle_beta   90.00
_cell.angle_gamma   90.00
#
_symmetry.space_group_name_H-M   'P 1'
#
loop_
_entity.id
_entity.type
_entity.pdbx_description
1 polymer ?
#
loop_
_entity_poly.entity_id
_entity_poly.type
_entity_poly.pdbx_seq_one_letter_code
_entity_poly.pdbx_strand_id
1 'polypeptide(L)'
;MVGAGLGVWKLMRGVRQLELHRLILALIIFCLLSMAFLAYYVSNSPKIKEAPPLPFSDCGGGGGMSPGASTGAAGGGAGVQRAPLFLPSRQGRLRQVKAVDNSRTQPVVLVFVESIYSQLGQEIVAILESSRFHYRTEIAPGKGDMPTLTEHNRGRYTLIIYENVLKYVNLDAWNRDLLDKYCAEYGVGVIGFFKANENSLLSAQLKGFPLFLHSHLGLRDYRINPNAPLLYITKPNQVEQGPLPGDDWTIFQSNHSTYEPVLLASTKSSEVLAHLGPSPLRALHATVVQDLGLHDGIQRVLFGNNLNYWLHKLVFVDAIAYLTGKRLCLSLDRHILVDVDDIFVGKEGTRMKVSDVEALLNTQNKLRALVPNFTFNLGFSGKFYHTGTDEEDRGDDMLLQHRMDFWWFPHMWSHMQPHLFHNVSVLAEQMRLNKIFAQEHGIPTDMGYAVAPHHSGVYPVHSQLYEAWKSVWGIKVTSTEEYPHLRPARYRRGFIHNGIQVLPRQTCGLFTHTIFYNEYPGGSKELDKSIRGGELFLTVLLNPISIFMTHLSNYGNDRLGLYTFESLVKFVQCWTNLRLQTLPPVQLAEKYFQIFPEERDPLWQNPCHDKRHKDIWSKEKTCDRLPKFLVIGPQKTGTTALHSFLSLHPAITSSFPSPTTFEEIQFFSGANYDNGIDWYMDFFPFPSNVSTDFMFEKSANYFDTEVAPKRAAALLPRAKILAVLINPSDRAYSWYQHQRAHQDPAALNNTFHAVVTAGLSAPRDLQALQRRCLHPGAYATHLERWLQHYQPSQLHIVDGALLRSNPALVMEGIQRFLGVTPIFNYTQALMYDDSKGFWCQRVEGGRAKCLGKSKGRKYPEMSSESRAFLAEYYREHNMELLHLLNRLGQPLPSWLRQELQSTSWS
;
A
#
# COMPACT_ATOMS: atom_id res chain seq x y z
N MET A 1 -4.31 -59.94 -61.85
CA MET A 1 -5.16 -58.73 -61.94
C MET A 1 -4.44 -57.56 -61.29
N VAL A 2 -3.49 -56.99 -62.03
CA VAL A 2 -2.82 -55.71 -61.74
C VAL A 2 -3.42 -54.74 -62.74
N GLY A 3 -4.15 -53.72 -62.29
CA GLY A 3 -4.71 -52.72 -63.22
C GLY A 3 -6.08 -52.11 -62.90
N ALA A 4 -6.43 -51.84 -61.64
CA ALA A 4 -7.62 -51.05 -61.33
C ALA A 4 -7.48 -50.08 -60.13
N GLY A 5 -6.28 -49.92 -59.56
CA GLY A 5 -6.05 -49.07 -58.37
C GLY A 5 -5.40 -47.70 -58.62
N LEU A 6 -4.84 -47.44 -59.81
CA LEU A 6 -4.08 -46.20 -60.07
C LEU A 6 -4.90 -45.04 -60.66
N GLY A 7 -6.11 -45.30 -61.18
CA GLY A 7 -6.94 -44.26 -61.82
C GLY A 7 -7.64 -43.32 -60.83
N VAL A 8 -8.14 -43.87 -59.72
CA VAL A 8 -8.91 -43.11 -58.71
C VAL A 8 -8.01 -42.15 -57.91
N TRP A 9 -6.75 -42.54 -57.66
CA TRP A 9 -5.80 -41.71 -56.91
C TRP A 9 -5.28 -40.50 -57.70
N LYS A 10 -5.13 -40.61 -59.03
CA LYS A 10 -4.77 -39.47 -59.89
C LYS A 10 -5.91 -38.46 -60.03
N LEU A 11 -7.16 -38.92 -60.09
CA LEU A 11 -8.34 -38.04 -60.16
C LEU A 11 -8.56 -37.28 -58.84
N MET A 12 -8.43 -37.95 -57.68
CA MET A 12 -8.56 -37.31 -56.37
C MET A 12 -7.43 -36.32 -56.06
N ARG A 13 -6.21 -36.53 -56.59
CA ARG A 13 -5.12 -35.55 -56.51
C ARG A 13 -5.44 -34.28 -57.29
N GLY A 14 -5.97 -34.41 -58.51
CA GLY A 14 -6.36 -33.26 -59.34
C GLY A 14 -7.46 -32.41 -58.71
N VAL A 15 -8.48 -33.05 -58.12
CA VAL A 15 -9.58 -32.35 -57.42
C VAL A 15 -9.10 -31.63 -56.15
N ARG A 16 -8.24 -32.28 -55.34
CA ARG A 16 -7.63 -31.63 -54.15
C ARG A 16 -6.68 -30.49 -54.50
N GLN A 17 -5.97 -30.59 -55.62
CA GLN A 17 -5.06 -29.53 -56.08
C GLN A 17 -5.83 -28.33 -56.63
N LEU A 18 -7.00 -28.55 -57.24
CA LEU A 18 -7.92 -27.49 -57.67
C LEU A 18 -8.55 -26.75 -56.47
N GLU A 19 -8.97 -27.48 -55.44
CA GLU A 19 -9.48 -26.90 -54.19
C GLU A 19 -8.41 -26.08 -53.46
N LEU A 20 -7.18 -26.59 -53.40
CA LEU A 20 -6.06 -25.87 -52.79
C LEU A 20 -5.71 -24.58 -53.56
N HIS A 21 -5.74 -24.61 -54.91
CA HIS A 21 -5.53 -23.41 -55.71
C HIS A 21 -6.64 -22.38 -55.50
N ARG A 22 -7.91 -22.82 -55.37
CA ARG A 22 -9.04 -21.92 -55.08
C ARG A 22 -8.92 -21.28 -53.69
N LEU A 23 -8.48 -22.04 -52.68
CA LEU A 23 -8.21 -21.55 -51.34
C LEU A 23 -7.06 -20.53 -51.32
N ILE A 24 -5.96 -20.81 -52.01
CA ILE A 24 -4.83 -19.88 -52.13
C ILE A 24 -5.26 -18.60 -52.85
N LEU A 25 -6.03 -18.71 -53.93
CA LEU A 25 -6.53 -17.54 -54.66
C LEU A 25 -7.48 -16.70 -53.79
N ALA A 26 -8.37 -17.34 -53.04
CA ALA A 26 -9.25 -16.66 -52.09
C ALA A 26 -8.46 -15.95 -50.98
N LEU A 27 -7.38 -16.56 -50.48
CA LEU A 27 -6.50 -15.96 -49.47
C LEU A 27 -5.75 -14.74 -50.04
N ILE A 28 -5.26 -14.83 -51.27
CA ILE A 28 -4.59 -13.70 -51.96
C ILE A 28 -5.58 -12.55 -52.16
N ILE A 29 -6.79 -12.84 -52.63
CA ILE A 29 -7.85 -11.83 -52.80
C ILE A 29 -8.21 -11.19 -51.46
N PHE A 30 -8.35 -11.98 -50.39
CA PHE A 30 -8.61 -11.47 -49.05
C PHE A 30 -7.48 -10.56 -48.55
N CYS A 31 -6.22 -10.97 -48.73
CA CYS A 31 -5.06 -10.14 -48.38
C CYS A 31 -5.02 -8.84 -49.19
N LEU A 32 -5.30 -8.88 -50.49
CA LEU A 32 -5.33 -7.69 -51.34
C LEU A 32 -6.48 -6.75 -50.98
N LEU A 33 -7.67 -7.28 -50.67
CA LEU A 33 -8.80 -6.50 -50.18
C LEU A 33 -8.53 -5.90 -48.80
N SER A 34 -7.89 -6.65 -47.90
CA SER A 34 -7.47 -6.14 -46.59
C SER A 34 -6.42 -5.04 -46.72
N MET A 35 -5.46 -5.19 -47.63
CA MET A 35 -4.44 -4.18 -47.92
C MET A 35 -5.07 -2.93 -48.56
N ALA A 36 -6.03 -3.10 -49.48
CA ALA A 36 -6.75 -1.99 -50.10
C ALA A 36 -7.67 -1.28 -49.09
N PHE A 37 -8.34 -2.01 -48.21
CA PHE A 37 -9.15 -1.46 -47.12
C PHE A 37 -8.27 -0.70 -46.12
N LEU A 38 -7.12 -1.25 -45.75
CA LEU A 38 -6.16 -0.57 -44.88
C LEU A 38 -5.59 0.68 -45.56
N ALA A 39 -5.21 0.60 -46.84
CA ALA A 39 -4.72 1.75 -47.61
C ALA A 39 -5.79 2.84 -47.76
N TYR A 40 -7.05 2.47 -47.99
CA TYR A 40 -8.20 3.39 -48.03
C TYR A 40 -8.41 4.05 -46.67
N TYR A 41 -8.37 3.28 -45.57
CA TYR A 41 -8.55 3.81 -44.22
C TYR A 41 -7.39 4.73 -43.79
N VAL A 42 -6.16 4.38 -44.15
CA VAL A 42 -4.97 5.20 -43.91
C VAL A 42 -4.96 6.47 -44.77
N SER A 43 -5.48 6.42 -46.00
CA SER A 43 -5.49 7.56 -46.93
C SER A 43 -6.66 8.52 -46.69
N ASN A 44 -7.81 8.03 -46.22
CA ASN A 44 -9.02 8.83 -45.97
C ASN A 44 -9.30 9.12 -44.49
N SER A 45 -8.42 8.72 -43.57
CA SER A 45 -8.48 9.25 -42.20
C SER A 45 -8.19 10.75 -42.25
N PRO A 46 -9.06 11.60 -41.69
CA PRO A 46 -8.85 13.04 -41.70
C PRO A 46 -7.50 13.37 -41.04
N LYS A 47 -6.55 13.78 -41.87
CA LYS A 47 -5.31 14.42 -41.41
C LYS A 47 -5.72 15.81 -40.92
N ILE A 48 -5.30 16.12 -39.68
CA ILE A 48 -5.77 17.20 -38.79
C ILE A 48 -6.89 16.68 -37.85
N LYS A 49 -6.46 16.01 -36.78
CA LYS A 49 -7.30 15.73 -35.61
C LYS A 49 -7.54 17.07 -34.89
N GLU A 50 -8.81 17.37 -34.59
CA GLU A 50 -9.18 18.58 -33.84
C GLU A 50 -8.38 18.66 -32.53
N ALA A 51 -7.83 19.84 -32.23
CA ALA A 51 -7.14 20.08 -30.97
C ALA A 51 -8.06 19.76 -29.77
N PRO A 52 -7.52 19.32 -28.63
CA PRO A 52 -8.33 19.11 -27.45
C PRO A 52 -9.15 20.37 -27.12
N PRO A 53 -10.30 20.21 -26.47
CA PRO A 53 -11.03 21.36 -25.97
C PRO A 53 -10.11 22.18 -25.07
N LEU A 54 -10.33 23.51 -25.05
CA LEU A 54 -9.63 24.36 -24.09
C LEU A 54 -9.84 23.79 -22.67
N PRO A 55 -8.80 23.84 -21.81
CA PRO A 55 -8.96 23.50 -20.40
C PRO A 55 -10.18 24.22 -19.84
N PHE A 56 -10.95 23.51 -19.00
CA PHE A 56 -12.23 24.01 -18.49
C PHE A 56 -12.11 25.45 -17.97
N SER A 57 -13.15 26.25 -18.24
CA SER A 57 -13.21 27.65 -17.81
C SER A 57 -13.19 27.79 -16.29
N ASP A 58 -12.82 28.98 -15.82
CA ASP A 58 -12.87 29.37 -14.41
C ASP A 58 -14.25 29.07 -13.82
N CYS A 59 -14.32 28.82 -12.51
CA CYS A 59 -15.47 28.31 -11.77
C CYS A 59 -16.79 29.07 -12.10
N GLY A 60 -17.46 28.71 -13.21
CA GLY A 60 -18.70 29.31 -13.70
C GLY A 60 -18.64 29.89 -15.13
N GLY A 61 -19.29 29.20 -16.08
CA GLY A 61 -19.79 29.74 -17.36
C GLY A 61 -19.29 28.98 -18.61
N GLY A 62 -20.12 28.48 -19.53
CA GLY A 62 -21.57 28.47 -19.68
C GLY A 62 -21.91 28.03 -21.12
N GLY A 63 -22.94 27.21 -21.31
CA GLY A 63 -23.69 27.18 -22.57
C GLY A 63 -24.67 28.35 -22.53
N GLY A 64 -24.33 29.45 -23.21
CA GLY A 64 -25.18 30.64 -23.28
C GLY A 64 -24.57 31.68 -24.20
N MET A 65 -25.16 31.85 -25.38
CA MET A 65 -24.82 32.84 -26.40
C MET A 65 -24.52 34.23 -25.80
N SER A 66 -23.36 34.79 -26.17
CA SER A 66 -23.10 36.22 -26.10
C SER A 66 -24.02 36.97 -27.08
N PRO A 67 -24.67 38.08 -26.70
CA PRO A 67 -25.15 39.07 -27.65
C PRO A 67 -24.01 40.02 -28.00
N GLY A 68 -23.89 40.31 -29.30
CA GLY A 68 -22.80 41.06 -29.92
C GLY A 68 -22.66 42.50 -29.44
N ALA A 69 -21.42 42.98 -29.61
CA ALA A 69 -21.05 44.36 -29.47
C ALA A 69 -21.77 45.24 -30.51
N SER A 70 -22.45 46.27 -30.04
CA SER A 70 -22.73 47.48 -30.83
C SER A 70 -22.47 48.72 -29.97
N THR A 71 -21.84 49.67 -30.64
CA THR A 71 -21.32 50.96 -30.19
C THR A 71 -22.42 51.97 -29.84
N GLY A 72 -22.17 52.88 -28.88
CA GLY A 72 -22.83 54.19 -28.87
C GLY A 72 -23.08 54.87 -27.51
N ALA A 73 -22.25 55.88 -27.23
CA ALA A 73 -22.52 57.19 -26.61
C ALA A 73 -23.37 57.37 -25.33
N ALA A 74 -22.75 58.17 -24.45
CA ALA A 74 -23.21 58.92 -23.28
C ALA A 74 -24.70 59.33 -23.16
N GLY A 75 -25.21 59.23 -21.92
CA GLY A 75 -26.41 59.94 -21.46
C GLY A 75 -26.71 59.63 -20.00
N GLY A 76 -26.58 60.62 -19.11
CA GLY A 76 -26.86 60.49 -17.67
C GLY A 76 -28.34 60.39 -17.36
N GLY A 77 -28.67 59.72 -16.25
CA GLY A 77 -30.04 59.64 -15.74
C GLY A 77 -30.17 58.79 -14.47
N ALA A 78 -30.42 59.47 -13.35
CA ALA A 78 -31.02 59.06 -12.08
C ALA A 78 -31.06 57.56 -11.70
N GLY A 79 -30.39 57.24 -10.59
CA GLY A 79 -30.42 55.93 -9.95
C GLY A 79 -31.80 55.58 -9.37
N VAL A 80 -32.31 54.43 -9.80
CA VAL A 80 -33.37 53.69 -9.10
C VAL A 80 -32.72 52.46 -8.49
N GLN A 81 -32.50 52.51 -7.17
CA GLN A 81 -32.06 51.37 -6.37
C GLN A 81 -33.12 50.26 -6.43
N ARG A 82 -32.82 49.16 -7.14
CA ARG A 82 -33.52 47.88 -6.93
C ARG A 82 -32.98 47.28 -5.63
N ALA A 83 -33.82 47.33 -4.59
CA ALA A 83 -33.60 46.66 -3.32
C ALA A 83 -33.39 45.15 -3.52
N PRO A 84 -32.36 44.53 -2.92
CA PRO A 84 -32.33 43.09 -2.75
C PRO A 84 -33.41 42.69 -1.76
N LEU A 85 -34.23 41.67 -2.10
CA LEU A 85 -35.09 40.99 -1.13
C LEU A 85 -34.20 40.23 -0.14
N PHE A 86 -33.76 40.93 0.90
CA PHE A 86 -33.14 40.35 2.08
C PHE A 86 -34.19 39.46 2.77
N LEU A 87 -33.98 38.14 2.72
CA LEU A 87 -34.53 37.23 3.73
C LEU A 87 -33.99 37.69 5.11
N PRO A 88 -34.82 37.79 6.17
CA PRO A 88 -34.35 38.28 7.46
C PRO A 88 -33.27 37.38 8.01
N SER A 89 -32.15 37.96 8.44
CA SER A 89 -31.16 37.27 9.26
C SER A 89 -31.84 36.84 10.57
N ARG A 90 -32.21 35.57 10.69
CA ARG A 90 -32.40 34.98 12.02
C ARG A 90 -31.04 35.01 12.70
N GLN A 91 -30.83 35.96 13.61
CA GLN A 91 -29.89 35.81 14.71
C GLN A 91 -30.27 34.53 15.47
N GLY A 92 -29.72 33.41 15.04
CA GLY A 92 -29.82 32.14 15.74
C GLY A 92 -28.84 32.15 16.90
N ARG A 93 -29.36 31.99 18.13
CA ARG A 93 -28.57 31.62 19.31
C ARG A 93 -27.47 30.63 18.92
N LEU A 94 -26.23 30.89 19.32
CA LEU A 94 -25.15 29.90 19.36
C LEU A 94 -25.69 28.66 20.09
N ARG A 95 -26.09 27.64 19.34
CA ARG A 95 -26.56 26.37 19.89
C ARG A 95 -25.32 25.67 20.46
N GLN A 96 -25.32 25.36 21.75
CA GLN A 96 -24.26 24.56 22.36
C GLN A 96 -24.31 23.14 21.80
N VAL A 97 -23.60 22.91 20.69
CA VAL A 97 -23.25 21.58 20.22
C VAL A 97 -22.11 21.09 21.11
N LYS A 98 -22.27 19.91 21.72
CA LYS A 98 -21.19 19.30 22.51
C LYS A 98 -19.99 19.06 21.59
N ALA A 99 -18.83 19.59 21.95
CA ALA A 99 -17.60 19.33 21.20
C ALA A 99 -17.30 17.82 21.22
N VAL A 100 -16.83 17.29 20.09
CA VAL A 100 -16.38 15.89 20.01
C VAL A 100 -15.16 15.72 20.92
N ASP A 101 -15.34 15.08 22.07
CA ASP A 101 -14.25 14.63 22.92
C ASP A 101 -14.10 13.11 22.79
N ASN A 102 -13.18 12.70 21.93
CA ASN A 102 -12.82 11.32 21.71
C ASN A 102 -11.40 11.01 22.22
N SER A 103 -10.82 11.86 23.06
CA SER A 103 -9.43 11.73 23.56
C SER A 103 -9.14 10.39 24.26
N ARG A 104 -10.19 9.76 24.81
CA ARG A 104 -10.16 8.45 25.46
C ARG A 104 -10.17 7.26 24.48
N THR A 105 -10.15 7.49 23.17
CA THR A 105 -10.18 6.45 22.13
C THR A 105 -8.88 6.31 21.36
N GLN A 106 -8.61 5.12 20.83
CA GLN A 106 -7.56 4.90 19.82
C GLN A 106 -8.02 5.47 18.46
N PRO A 107 -7.10 6.02 17.63
CA PRO A 107 -7.43 6.59 16.32
C PRO A 107 -7.62 5.48 15.26
N VAL A 108 -8.57 4.58 15.53
CA VAL A 108 -8.93 3.45 14.68
C VAL A 108 -10.39 3.56 14.29
N VAL A 109 -10.72 3.28 13.03
CA VAL A 109 -12.09 3.27 12.50
C VAL A 109 -12.65 1.84 12.53
N LEU A 110 -13.84 1.64 13.10
CA LEU A 110 -14.56 0.38 12.98
C LEU A 110 -15.53 0.44 11.79
N VAL A 111 -15.35 -0.43 10.80
CA VAL A 111 -16.16 -0.46 9.58
C VAL A 111 -17.01 -1.73 9.57
N PHE A 112 -18.32 -1.55 9.66
CA PHE A 112 -19.30 -2.63 9.53
C PHE A 112 -19.72 -2.79 8.08
N VAL A 113 -19.43 -3.97 7.53
CA VAL A 113 -19.78 -4.37 6.17
C VAL A 113 -20.83 -5.50 6.17
N GLU A 114 -21.64 -5.61 5.12
CA GLU A 114 -22.57 -6.72 4.93
C GLU A 114 -21.84 -7.98 4.46
N SER A 115 -20.75 -7.80 3.71
CA SER A 115 -19.82 -8.87 3.36
C SER A 115 -18.42 -8.32 3.11
N ILE A 116 -17.41 -9.18 3.21
CA ILE A 116 -16.01 -8.82 2.88
C ILE A 116 -15.81 -8.45 1.39
N TYR A 117 -16.81 -8.71 0.54
CA TYR A 117 -16.78 -8.43 -0.89
C TYR A 117 -17.70 -7.27 -1.30
N SER A 118 -18.30 -6.58 -0.33
CA SER A 118 -19.13 -5.40 -0.57
C SER A 118 -18.35 -4.33 -1.33
N GLN A 119 -18.89 -3.83 -2.44
CA GLN A 119 -18.26 -2.77 -3.22
C GLN A 119 -18.10 -1.49 -2.39
N LEU A 120 -19.15 -1.08 -1.67
CA LEU A 120 -19.09 0.13 -0.84
C LEU A 120 -18.10 -0.05 0.32
N GLY A 121 -18.08 -1.23 0.96
CA GLY A 121 -17.12 -1.56 2.00
C GLY A 121 -15.68 -1.46 1.49
N GLN A 122 -15.40 -1.97 0.29
CA GLN A 122 -14.09 -1.86 -0.35
C GLN A 122 -13.73 -0.41 -0.71
N GLU A 123 -14.68 0.40 -1.16
CA GLU A 123 -14.47 1.82 -1.45
C GLU A 123 -14.17 2.64 -0.17
N ILE A 124 -14.91 2.38 0.92
CA ILE A 124 -14.65 2.97 2.24
C ILE A 124 -13.24 2.63 2.70
N VAL A 125 -12.88 1.34 2.67
CA VAL A 125 -11.56 0.86 3.05
C VAL A 125 -10.47 1.49 2.19
N ALA A 126 -10.66 1.58 0.87
CA ALA A 126 -9.69 2.18 -0.03
C ALA A 126 -9.40 3.66 0.29
N ILE A 127 -10.40 4.44 0.72
CA ILE A 127 -10.21 5.83 1.14
C ILE A 127 -9.43 5.90 2.47
N LEU A 128 -9.74 5.02 3.43
CA LEU A 128 -9.04 4.95 4.72
C LEU A 128 -7.57 4.54 4.53
N GLU A 129 -7.29 3.53 3.70
CA GLU A 129 -5.94 3.06 3.36
C GLU A 129 -5.12 4.15 2.65
N SER A 130 -5.72 4.85 1.70
CA SER A 130 -5.07 5.96 0.98
C SER A 130 -4.68 7.07 1.95
N SER A 131 -5.54 7.36 2.94
CA SER A 131 -5.32 8.39 3.96
C SER A 131 -4.42 7.96 5.13
N ARG A 132 -3.91 6.72 5.13
CA ARG A 132 -3.12 6.13 6.23
C ARG A 132 -3.87 6.04 7.57
N PHE A 133 -5.20 5.92 7.53
CA PHE A 133 -6.01 5.76 8.73
C PHE A 133 -6.12 4.29 9.10
N HIS A 134 -5.86 3.97 10.37
CA HIS A 134 -6.03 2.61 10.88
C HIS A 134 -7.51 2.26 10.94
N TYR A 135 -7.86 1.05 10.54
CA TYR A 135 -9.22 0.58 10.55
C TYR A 135 -9.31 -0.91 10.88
N ARG A 136 -10.51 -1.34 11.25
CA ARG A 136 -10.88 -2.74 11.42
C ARG A 136 -12.22 -2.98 10.74
N THR A 137 -12.30 -3.98 9.88
CA THR A 137 -13.55 -4.39 9.23
C THR A 137 -14.18 -5.55 9.97
N GLU A 138 -15.49 -5.47 10.19
CA GLU A 138 -16.29 -6.53 10.79
C GLU A 138 -17.57 -6.72 9.97
N ILE A 139 -18.06 -7.95 9.87
CA ILE A 139 -19.37 -8.19 9.27
C ILE A 139 -20.43 -7.72 10.27
N ALA A 140 -21.37 -6.88 9.82
CA ALA A 140 -22.41 -6.32 10.68
C ALA A 140 -23.19 -7.44 11.39
N PRO A 141 -23.16 -7.50 12.74
CA PRO A 141 -23.79 -8.59 13.47
C PRO A 141 -25.31 -8.48 13.34
N GLY A 142 -25.95 -9.54 12.84
CA GLY A 142 -27.42 -9.62 12.83
C GLY A 142 -27.98 -10.06 14.19
N LYS A 143 -27.43 -11.14 14.75
CA LYS A 143 -27.68 -11.65 16.11
C LYS A 143 -26.38 -12.13 16.80
N GLY A 144 -25.24 -11.78 16.22
CA GLY A 144 -23.92 -12.19 16.72
C GLY A 144 -23.37 -11.21 17.76
N ASP A 145 -22.27 -11.58 18.39
CA ASP A 145 -21.59 -10.73 19.37
C ASP A 145 -20.90 -9.54 18.70
N MET A 146 -21.03 -8.36 19.31
CA MET A 146 -20.28 -7.18 18.92
C MET A 146 -18.77 -7.37 19.20
N PRO A 147 -17.88 -6.83 18.36
CA PRO A 147 -16.46 -6.82 18.67
C PRO A 147 -16.21 -6.04 19.97
N THR A 148 -15.18 -6.42 20.71
CA THR A 148 -14.79 -5.70 21.93
C THR A 148 -14.55 -4.22 21.61
N LEU A 149 -15.31 -3.33 22.27
CA LEU A 149 -15.25 -1.87 22.03
C LEU A 149 -14.28 -1.15 22.96
N THR A 150 -13.97 -1.72 24.13
CA THR A 150 -13.09 -1.12 25.14
C THR A 150 -11.95 -2.06 25.52
N GLU A 151 -10.81 -1.47 25.90
CA GLU A 151 -9.65 -2.22 26.40
C GLU A 151 -8.97 -1.38 27.50
N HIS A 152 -8.78 -1.94 28.70
CA HIS A 152 -8.18 -1.23 29.84
C HIS A 152 -8.80 0.18 30.10
N ASN A 153 -10.13 0.30 30.10
CA ASN A 153 -10.88 1.56 30.25
C ASN A 153 -10.63 2.64 29.16
N ARG A 154 -10.10 2.25 28.00
CA ARG A 154 -9.99 3.10 26.80
C ARG A 154 -10.86 2.57 25.68
N GLY A 155 -11.44 3.47 24.88
CA GLY A 155 -12.19 3.08 23.69
C GLY A 155 -11.25 2.63 22.57
N ARG A 156 -11.57 1.54 21.89
CA ARG A 156 -10.74 0.98 20.82
C ARG A 156 -10.92 1.69 19.48
N TYR A 157 -12.03 2.38 19.29
CA TYR A 157 -12.38 3.01 18.01
C TYR A 157 -12.85 4.45 18.20
N THR A 158 -12.33 5.37 17.38
CA THR A 158 -12.70 6.80 17.42
C THR A 158 -13.87 7.14 16.50
N LEU A 159 -14.21 6.24 15.57
CA LEU A 159 -15.25 6.42 14.56
C LEU A 159 -15.85 5.05 14.20
N ILE A 160 -17.16 5.02 13.98
CA ILE A 160 -17.85 3.82 13.48
C ILE A 160 -18.49 4.15 12.12
N ILE A 161 -18.34 3.27 11.14
CA ILE A 161 -18.92 3.40 9.81
C ILE A 161 -19.79 2.18 9.52
N TYR A 162 -21.04 2.40 9.13
CA TYR A 162 -21.93 1.38 8.61
C TYR A 162 -22.14 1.57 7.12
N GLU A 163 -21.73 0.58 6.32
CA GLU A 163 -22.03 0.60 4.88
C GLU A 163 -23.54 0.50 4.59
N ASN A 164 -24.32 0.03 5.56
CA ASN A 164 -25.77 0.04 5.51
C ASN A 164 -26.33 0.45 6.89
N VAL A 165 -26.88 1.66 6.98
CA VAL A 165 -27.46 2.20 8.21
C VAL A 165 -28.63 1.35 8.74
N LEU A 166 -29.28 0.57 7.86
CA LEU A 166 -30.32 -0.35 8.32
C LEU A 166 -29.78 -1.43 9.26
N LYS A 167 -28.50 -1.81 9.15
CA LYS A 167 -27.87 -2.74 10.10
C LYS A 167 -27.73 -2.12 11.48
N TYR A 168 -27.42 -0.83 11.55
CA TYR A 168 -27.31 -0.08 12.80
C TYR A 168 -28.66 0.06 13.52
N VAL A 169 -29.75 0.37 12.80
CA VAL A 169 -31.08 0.58 13.41
C VAL A 169 -31.84 -0.72 13.71
N ASN A 170 -31.45 -1.82 13.07
CA ASN A 170 -32.05 -3.14 13.28
C ASN A 170 -31.20 -4.08 14.16
N LEU A 171 -30.16 -3.56 14.82
CA LEU A 171 -29.49 -4.29 15.91
C LEU A 171 -30.52 -4.70 16.96
N ASP A 172 -30.29 -5.84 17.62
CA ASP A 172 -31.05 -6.21 18.80
C ASP A 172 -30.83 -5.19 19.92
N ALA A 173 -31.77 -5.15 20.87
CA ALA A 173 -31.79 -4.11 21.90
C ALA A 173 -30.51 -4.07 22.76
N TRP A 174 -29.87 -5.22 23.02
CA TRP A 174 -28.69 -5.29 23.86
C TRP A 174 -27.45 -4.75 23.14
N ASN A 175 -27.18 -5.24 21.92
CA ASN A 175 -26.07 -4.75 21.11
C ASN A 175 -26.23 -3.26 20.78
N ARG A 176 -27.46 -2.83 20.55
CA ARG A 176 -27.81 -1.43 20.28
C ARG A 176 -27.47 -0.53 21.48
N ASP A 177 -27.93 -0.90 22.67
CA ASP A 177 -27.68 -0.16 23.91
C ASP A 177 -26.19 -0.11 24.24
N LEU A 178 -25.47 -1.22 24.06
CA LEU A 178 -24.01 -1.29 24.25
C LEU A 178 -23.28 -0.29 23.33
N LEU A 179 -23.62 -0.27 22.05
CA LEU A 179 -22.99 0.61 21.07
C LEU A 179 -23.33 2.08 21.33
N ASP A 180 -24.59 2.41 21.62
CA ASP A 180 -25.01 3.79 21.88
C ASP A 180 -24.38 4.32 23.18
N LYS A 181 -24.26 3.50 24.24
CA LYS A 181 -23.51 3.85 25.46
C LYS A 181 -22.04 4.12 25.16
N TYR A 182 -21.41 3.26 24.37
CA TYR A 182 -20.03 3.46 23.94
C TYR A 182 -19.87 4.79 23.18
N CYS A 183 -20.74 5.07 22.21
CA CYS A 183 -20.70 6.32 21.44
C CYS A 183 -20.91 7.56 22.33
N ALA A 184 -21.87 7.51 23.25
CA ALA A 184 -22.16 8.63 24.15
C ALA A 184 -21.06 8.87 25.19
N GLU A 185 -20.47 7.80 25.76
CA GLU A 185 -19.43 7.89 26.79
C GLU A 185 -18.07 8.34 26.20
N TYR A 186 -17.70 7.82 25.04
CA TYR A 186 -16.39 8.06 24.41
C TYR A 186 -16.43 9.09 23.28
N GLY A 187 -17.57 9.73 23.04
CA GLY A 187 -17.72 10.77 22.01
C GLY A 187 -17.49 10.25 20.59
N VAL A 188 -17.89 9.01 20.30
CA VAL A 188 -17.66 8.35 19.00
C VAL A 188 -18.81 8.66 18.05
N GLY A 189 -18.48 9.24 16.89
CA GLY A 189 -19.45 9.52 15.83
C GLY A 189 -19.75 8.31 14.95
N VAL A 190 -20.84 8.40 14.19
CA VAL A 190 -21.28 7.34 13.26
C VAL A 190 -21.46 7.87 11.84
N ILE A 191 -20.88 7.22 10.84
CA ILE A 191 -21.21 7.44 9.43
C ILE A 191 -22.10 6.29 8.95
N GLY A 192 -23.20 6.61 8.27
CA GLY A 192 -24.13 5.62 7.74
C GLY A 192 -24.46 5.87 6.28
N PHE A 193 -24.56 4.80 5.49
CA PHE A 193 -25.03 4.87 4.11
C PHE A 193 -26.40 4.20 3.97
N PHE A 194 -27.26 4.77 3.13
CA PHE A 194 -28.52 4.18 2.73
C PHE A 194 -28.66 4.32 1.21
N LYS A 195 -28.58 3.20 0.51
CA LYS A 195 -28.84 3.11 -0.92
C LYS A 195 -30.12 2.31 -1.14
N ALA A 196 -31.03 2.85 -1.96
CA ALA A 196 -32.28 2.15 -2.26
C ALA A 196 -32.00 0.87 -3.06
N ASN A 197 -32.73 -0.18 -2.72
CA ASN A 197 -32.77 -1.46 -3.44
C ASN A 197 -34.22 -1.83 -3.76
N GLU A 198 -34.44 -2.89 -4.54
CA GLU A 198 -35.78 -3.32 -4.97
C GLU A 198 -36.79 -3.50 -3.82
N ASN A 199 -36.31 -3.86 -2.62
CA ASN A 199 -37.14 -4.07 -1.43
C ASN A 199 -37.35 -2.80 -0.58
N SER A 200 -36.73 -1.68 -0.96
CA SER A 200 -36.81 -0.43 -0.21
C SER A 200 -38.17 0.23 -0.43
N LEU A 201 -38.82 0.62 0.67
CA LEU A 201 -40.09 1.35 0.64
C LEU A 201 -39.89 2.73 0.00
N LEU A 202 -40.89 3.23 -0.73
CA LEU A 202 -40.86 4.58 -1.33
C LEU A 202 -40.69 5.69 -0.29
N SER A 203 -41.33 5.53 0.87
CA SER A 203 -41.27 6.47 1.98
C SER A 203 -41.36 5.69 3.30
N ALA A 204 -40.39 5.88 4.20
CA ALA A 204 -40.40 5.26 5.51
C ALA A 204 -39.67 6.13 6.54
N GLN A 205 -40.17 6.12 7.78
CA GLN A 205 -39.43 6.69 8.90
C GLN A 205 -38.31 5.74 9.32
N LEU A 206 -37.10 6.26 9.48
CA LEU A 206 -35.98 5.49 10.01
C LEU A 206 -36.28 5.11 11.47
N LYS A 207 -36.32 3.81 11.75
CA LYS A 207 -36.71 3.27 13.06
C LYS A 207 -35.89 3.90 14.20
N GLY A 208 -36.58 4.51 15.16
CA GLY A 208 -35.97 5.14 16.33
C GLY A 208 -35.47 6.57 16.12
N PHE A 209 -35.64 7.13 14.91
CA PHE A 209 -35.17 8.47 14.56
C PHE A 209 -36.30 9.35 14.01
N PRO A 210 -36.28 10.66 14.30
CA PRO A 210 -37.21 11.61 13.69
C PRO A 210 -36.74 11.99 12.27
N LEU A 211 -36.50 10.99 11.41
CA LEU A 211 -35.94 11.15 10.06
C LEU A 211 -36.70 10.25 9.08
N PHE A 212 -37.21 10.84 8.01
CA PHE A 212 -37.89 10.16 6.92
C PHE A 212 -36.94 9.96 5.73
N LEU A 213 -37.02 8.78 5.13
CA LEU A 213 -36.31 8.37 3.93
C LEU A 213 -37.30 8.31 2.78
N HIS A 214 -37.00 9.00 1.68
CA HIS A 214 -37.74 8.86 0.42
C HIS A 214 -36.80 8.31 -0.66
N SER A 215 -37.11 7.14 -1.19
CA SER A 215 -36.19 6.31 -1.98
C SER A 215 -36.63 6.16 -3.44
N HIS A 216 -35.78 5.55 -4.27
CA HIS A 216 -36.01 5.31 -5.70
C HIS A 216 -36.19 6.60 -6.52
N LEU A 217 -35.36 7.60 -6.23
CA LEU A 217 -35.42 8.89 -6.88
C LEU A 217 -34.29 9.07 -7.90
N GLY A 218 -34.66 9.53 -9.10
CA GLY A 218 -33.73 10.14 -10.03
C GLY A 218 -33.48 11.61 -9.67
N LEU A 219 -32.23 11.98 -9.39
CA LEU A 219 -31.85 13.33 -8.96
C LEU A 219 -30.99 14.07 -10.00
N ARG A 220 -30.99 15.40 -9.93
CA ARG A 220 -30.20 16.31 -10.77
C ARG A 220 -29.84 17.59 -10.02
N ASP A 221 -28.88 18.34 -10.56
CA ASP A 221 -28.50 19.68 -10.13
C ASP A 221 -28.23 19.77 -8.63
N TYR A 222 -26.97 19.54 -8.21
CA TYR A 222 -26.63 19.48 -6.80
C TYR A 222 -26.03 20.78 -6.27
N ARG A 223 -26.16 20.97 -4.95
CA ARG A 223 -25.67 22.12 -4.22
C ARG A 223 -25.09 21.72 -2.87
N ILE A 224 -23.93 22.27 -2.54
CA ILE A 224 -23.32 22.14 -1.22
C ILE A 224 -23.93 23.23 -0.32
N ASN A 225 -24.36 22.86 0.89
CA ASN A 225 -24.82 23.84 1.88
C ASN A 225 -23.60 24.55 2.51
N PRO A 226 -23.36 25.85 2.24
CA PRO A 226 -22.19 26.55 2.77
C PRO A 226 -22.19 26.68 4.31
N ASN A 227 -23.35 26.48 4.95
CA ASN A 227 -23.47 26.57 6.40
C ASN A 227 -23.25 25.22 7.11
N ALA A 228 -23.01 24.13 6.38
CA ALA A 228 -22.80 22.82 6.98
C ALA A 228 -21.47 22.81 7.78
N PRO A 229 -21.50 22.56 9.10
CA PRO A 229 -20.32 22.72 9.96
C PRO A 229 -19.23 21.65 9.73
N LEU A 230 -19.54 20.56 9.04
CA LEU A 230 -18.55 19.53 8.71
C LEU A 230 -17.60 19.91 7.58
N LEU A 231 -17.92 20.92 6.76
CA LEU A 231 -17.12 21.26 5.58
C LEU A 231 -15.74 21.76 6.01
N TYR A 232 -14.69 21.08 5.54
CA TYR A 232 -13.30 21.43 5.84
C TYR A 232 -12.46 21.48 4.57
N ILE A 233 -12.38 20.36 3.85
CA ILE A 233 -11.75 20.28 2.53
C ILE A 233 -12.74 20.75 1.48
N THR A 234 -14.01 20.38 1.58
CA THR A 234 -15.03 20.73 0.59
C THR A 234 -15.26 22.24 0.58
N LYS A 235 -15.17 22.83 -0.60
CA LYS A 235 -15.49 24.24 -0.83
C LYS A 235 -16.87 24.36 -1.46
N PRO A 236 -17.82 25.08 -0.85
CA PRO A 236 -19.11 25.32 -1.47
C PRO A 236 -18.91 26.18 -2.72
N ASN A 237 -19.47 25.74 -3.84
CA ASN A 237 -19.43 26.42 -5.13
C ASN A 237 -20.85 26.58 -5.68
N GLN A 238 -21.00 27.16 -6.88
CA GLN A 238 -22.28 27.25 -7.59
C GLN A 238 -22.86 25.84 -7.87
N VAL A 239 -24.16 25.80 -8.18
CA VAL A 239 -24.88 24.56 -8.53
C VAL A 239 -24.23 23.93 -9.76
N GLU A 240 -23.69 22.71 -9.65
CA GLU A 240 -23.26 21.95 -10.85
C GLU A 240 -24.50 21.29 -11.43
N GLN A 241 -24.76 21.65 -12.68
CA GLN A 241 -25.93 21.21 -13.41
C GLN A 241 -25.68 19.85 -14.03
N GLY A 242 -26.69 18.99 -14.00
CA GLY A 242 -26.63 17.67 -14.62
C GLY A 242 -27.29 16.57 -13.78
N PRO A 243 -27.51 15.40 -14.40
CA PRO A 243 -28.09 14.26 -13.71
C PRO A 243 -27.10 13.63 -12.73
N LEU A 244 -27.60 13.17 -11.59
CA LEU A 244 -26.84 12.30 -10.69
C LEU A 244 -26.85 10.85 -11.24
N PRO A 245 -25.84 10.03 -10.93
CA PRO A 245 -25.75 8.66 -11.42
C PRO A 245 -26.89 7.77 -10.88
N GLY A 246 -27.63 7.10 -11.77
CA GLY A 246 -28.71 6.19 -11.40
C GLY A 246 -29.99 6.88 -10.93
N ASP A 247 -30.95 6.06 -10.48
CA ASP A 247 -32.26 6.47 -9.96
C ASP A 247 -32.59 5.79 -8.61
N ASP A 248 -31.56 5.26 -7.93
CA ASP A 248 -31.63 4.56 -6.65
C ASP A 248 -31.28 5.45 -5.45
N TRP A 249 -31.43 6.77 -5.61
CA TRP A 249 -31.13 7.74 -4.57
C TRP A 249 -32.21 7.79 -3.49
N THR A 250 -31.77 8.10 -2.28
CA THR A 250 -32.62 8.41 -1.14
C THR A 250 -32.39 9.84 -0.68
N ILE A 251 -33.47 10.56 -0.41
CA ILE A 251 -33.42 11.88 0.23
C ILE A 251 -33.89 11.77 1.67
N PHE A 252 -33.39 12.67 2.50
CA PHE A 252 -33.70 12.77 3.92
C PHE A 252 -34.62 13.95 4.19
N GLN A 253 -35.70 13.71 4.94
CA GLN A 253 -36.60 14.75 5.41
C GLN A 253 -36.79 14.64 6.93
N SER A 254 -36.64 15.76 7.63
CA SER A 254 -36.89 15.82 9.07
C SER A 254 -37.44 17.18 9.47
N ASN A 255 -38.32 17.16 10.47
CA ASN A 255 -38.79 18.37 11.15
C ASN A 255 -38.02 18.62 12.47
N HIS A 256 -37.08 17.74 12.83
CA HIS A 256 -36.30 17.85 14.05
C HIS A 256 -35.04 18.69 13.83
N SER A 257 -34.72 19.58 14.77
CA SER A 257 -33.61 20.53 14.63
C SER A 257 -32.20 19.95 14.75
N THR A 258 -32.09 18.64 14.98
CA THR A 258 -30.79 17.93 15.03
C THR A 258 -30.18 17.72 13.66
N TYR A 259 -31.01 17.65 12.61
CA TYR A 259 -30.55 17.34 11.27
C TYR A 259 -30.30 18.63 10.48
N GLU A 260 -29.11 18.74 9.90
CA GLU A 260 -28.72 19.81 9.00
C GLU A 260 -28.34 19.24 7.63
N PRO A 261 -28.84 19.81 6.52
CA PRO A 261 -28.48 19.34 5.19
C PRO A 261 -27.03 19.71 4.87
N VAL A 262 -26.30 18.78 4.24
CA VAL A 262 -24.91 18.98 3.80
C VAL A 262 -24.87 19.08 2.27
N LEU A 263 -25.46 18.09 1.60
CA LEU A 263 -25.65 18.08 0.16
C LEU A 263 -27.14 18.11 -0.16
N LEU A 264 -27.47 18.89 -1.19
CA LEU A 264 -28.82 19.11 -1.68
C LEU A 264 -28.89 18.79 -3.17
N ALA A 265 -29.98 18.23 -3.64
CA ALA A 265 -30.25 18.01 -5.06
C ALA A 265 -31.73 18.20 -5.39
N SER A 266 -32.05 18.41 -6.68
CA SER A 266 -33.42 18.49 -7.18
C SER A 266 -33.85 17.17 -7.86
N THR A 267 -35.15 16.93 -7.98
CA THR A 267 -35.66 15.72 -8.66
C THR A 267 -35.65 15.88 -10.19
N LYS A 268 -35.49 14.76 -10.91
CA LYS A 268 -35.54 14.74 -12.40
C LYS A 268 -36.96 14.99 -12.95
N SER A 269 -38.00 14.54 -12.24
CA SER A 269 -39.41 14.71 -12.63
C SER A 269 -40.25 15.22 -11.45
N SER A 270 -41.25 16.05 -11.76
CA SER A 270 -42.22 16.61 -10.80
C SER A 270 -43.27 15.60 -10.33
N GLU A 271 -43.44 14.49 -11.06
CA GLU A 271 -44.55 13.54 -10.85
C GLU A 271 -44.31 12.57 -9.68
N VAL A 272 -43.04 12.33 -9.31
CA VAL A 272 -42.67 11.29 -8.33
C VAL A 272 -42.97 11.72 -6.88
N LEU A 273 -43.09 13.02 -6.60
CA LEU A 273 -43.29 13.56 -5.24
C LEU A 273 -44.71 14.14 -4.99
N ALA A 274 -45.72 13.75 -5.78
CA ALA A 274 -47.11 14.21 -5.57
C ALA A 274 -47.65 13.92 -4.14
N HIS A 275 -47.05 12.98 -3.42
CA HIS A 275 -47.37 12.61 -2.04
C HIS A 275 -46.72 13.52 -0.96
N LEU A 276 -45.78 14.41 -1.32
CA LEU A 276 -45.13 15.35 -0.40
C LEU A 276 -45.79 16.75 -0.37
N GLY A 277 -46.93 16.91 -1.05
CA GLY A 277 -47.64 18.19 -1.19
C GLY A 277 -47.17 19.02 -2.38
N PRO A 278 -47.81 20.17 -2.68
CA PRO A 278 -47.48 21.03 -3.81
C PRO A 278 -46.12 21.70 -3.57
N SER A 279 -45.05 21.03 -3.99
CA SER A 279 -43.69 21.56 -3.94
C SER A 279 -43.34 22.20 -5.29
N PRO A 280 -42.74 23.41 -5.32
CA PRO A 280 -42.36 24.03 -6.58
C PRO A 280 -41.37 23.14 -7.36
N LEU A 281 -41.44 23.22 -8.69
CA LEU A 281 -40.68 22.47 -9.71
C LEU A 281 -39.13 22.42 -9.55
N ARG A 282 -38.56 22.92 -8.45
CA ARG A 282 -37.12 22.99 -8.14
C ARG A 282 -36.81 22.92 -6.63
N ALA A 283 -37.63 22.25 -5.83
CA ALA A 283 -37.31 22.07 -4.41
C ALA A 283 -35.99 21.30 -4.25
N LEU A 284 -35.10 21.82 -3.39
CA LEU A 284 -33.83 21.20 -3.06
C LEU A 284 -34.03 20.24 -1.88
N HIS A 285 -33.67 18.99 -2.07
CA HIS A 285 -33.82 17.91 -1.10
C HIS A 285 -32.46 17.44 -0.58
N ALA A 286 -32.37 17.12 0.70
CA ALA A 286 -31.12 16.70 1.32
C ALA A 286 -30.77 15.27 0.91
N THR A 287 -29.61 15.08 0.27
CA THR A 287 -29.05 13.76 -0.08
C THR A 287 -27.97 13.32 0.90
N VAL A 288 -27.41 14.26 1.65
CA VAL A 288 -26.54 14.00 2.80
C VAL A 288 -27.00 14.90 3.95
N VAL A 289 -27.17 14.32 5.13
CA VAL A 289 -27.53 15.05 6.35
C VAL A 289 -26.52 14.80 7.46
N GLN A 290 -26.30 15.83 8.25
CA GLN A 290 -25.55 15.78 9.48
C GLN A 290 -26.53 15.76 10.66
N ASP A 291 -26.36 14.80 11.57
CA ASP A 291 -27.04 14.75 12.86
C ASP A 291 -26.11 15.34 13.93
N LEU A 292 -26.55 16.43 14.55
CA LEU A 292 -25.80 17.11 15.61
C LEU A 292 -25.85 16.38 16.96
N GLY A 293 -26.60 15.27 17.06
CA GLY A 293 -26.74 14.48 18.28
C GLY A 293 -27.64 15.14 19.33
N LEU A 294 -28.52 16.07 18.93
CA LEU A 294 -29.45 16.74 19.86
C LEU A 294 -30.61 15.83 20.30
N HIS A 295 -30.83 14.71 19.61
CA HIS A 295 -31.89 13.75 19.95
C HIS A 295 -31.42 12.72 20.98
N ASP A 296 -30.22 12.15 20.82
CA ASP A 296 -29.73 11.02 21.62
C ASP A 296 -28.26 11.14 22.07
N GLY A 297 -27.62 12.29 21.84
CA GLY A 297 -26.24 12.55 22.24
C GLY A 297 -25.16 12.02 21.27
N ILE A 298 -25.54 11.39 20.15
CA ILE A 298 -24.60 10.79 19.21
C ILE A 298 -24.60 11.58 17.90
N GLN A 299 -23.42 12.05 17.46
CA GLN A 299 -23.29 12.74 16.19
C GLN A 299 -23.17 11.77 15.02
N ARG A 300 -23.82 12.09 13.90
CA ARG A 300 -23.84 11.23 12.72
C ARG A 300 -23.75 11.99 11.41
N VAL A 301 -23.30 11.32 10.36
CA VAL A 301 -23.43 11.79 8.98
C VAL A 301 -24.04 10.66 8.14
N LEU A 302 -25.15 10.95 7.47
CA LEU A 302 -25.92 9.97 6.72
C LEU A 302 -25.93 10.30 5.23
N PHE A 303 -25.58 9.32 4.40
CA PHE A 303 -25.51 9.43 2.94
C PHE A 303 -26.68 8.67 2.29
N GLY A 304 -27.38 9.34 1.38
CA GLY A 304 -28.55 8.80 0.66
C GLY A 304 -28.21 8.03 -0.62
N ASN A 305 -26.94 7.69 -0.82
CA ASN A 305 -26.43 6.75 -1.83
C ASN A 305 -24.98 6.37 -1.46
N ASN A 306 -24.36 5.47 -2.23
CA ASN A 306 -22.97 5.02 -2.08
C ASN A 306 -21.94 6.11 -2.46
N LEU A 307 -20.67 5.74 -2.45
CA LEU A 307 -19.54 6.59 -2.82
C LEU A 307 -19.25 6.64 -4.34
N ASN A 308 -20.10 6.07 -5.19
CA ASN A 308 -19.95 6.11 -6.65
C ASN A 308 -19.92 7.55 -7.21
N TYR A 309 -20.55 8.49 -6.50
CA TYR A 309 -20.58 9.89 -6.86
C TYR A 309 -19.42 10.64 -6.19
N TRP A 310 -18.66 11.42 -6.97
CA TRP A 310 -17.40 12.00 -6.53
C TRP A 310 -17.55 12.97 -5.34
N LEU A 311 -18.64 13.72 -5.27
CA LEU A 311 -18.87 14.65 -4.16
C LEU A 311 -19.20 13.92 -2.86
N HIS A 312 -19.80 12.73 -2.92
CA HIS A 312 -19.94 11.88 -1.74
C HIS A 312 -18.58 11.48 -1.20
N LYS A 313 -17.60 11.15 -2.06
CA LYS A 313 -16.22 10.87 -1.61
C LYS A 313 -15.59 12.08 -0.92
N LEU A 314 -15.79 13.28 -1.46
CA LEU A 314 -15.26 14.51 -0.88
C LEU A 314 -15.88 14.82 0.50
N VAL A 315 -17.21 14.76 0.60
CA VAL A 315 -17.94 14.97 1.86
C VAL A 315 -17.68 13.85 2.87
N PHE A 316 -17.41 12.63 2.41
CA PHE A 316 -17.04 11.52 3.28
C PHE A 316 -15.71 11.77 4.00
N VAL A 317 -14.71 12.33 3.32
CA VAL A 317 -13.44 12.74 3.96
C VAL A 317 -13.68 13.83 5.01
N ASP A 318 -14.53 14.80 4.71
CA ASP A 318 -14.91 15.84 5.67
C ASP A 318 -15.69 15.28 6.88
N ALA A 319 -16.57 14.31 6.66
CA ALA A 319 -17.32 13.63 7.71
C ALA A 319 -16.40 12.88 8.68
N ILE A 320 -15.37 12.18 8.17
CA ILE A 320 -14.34 11.54 9.00
C ILE A 320 -13.61 12.59 9.84
N ALA A 321 -13.15 13.69 9.21
CA ALA A 321 -12.43 14.74 9.91
C ALA A 321 -13.30 15.40 11.00
N TYR A 322 -14.56 15.69 10.69
CA TYR A 322 -15.50 16.32 11.62
C TYR A 322 -15.81 15.42 12.82
N LEU A 323 -16.26 14.18 12.59
CA LEU A 323 -16.69 13.25 13.63
C LEU A 323 -15.52 12.74 14.50
N THR A 324 -14.27 12.93 14.05
CA THR A 324 -13.08 12.57 14.84
C THR A 324 -12.40 13.77 15.50
N GLY A 325 -13.01 14.97 15.47
CA GLY A 325 -12.37 16.16 16.02
C GLY A 325 -11.03 16.46 15.34
N LYS A 326 -10.91 16.14 14.05
CA LYS A 326 -9.71 16.23 13.20
C LYS A 326 -8.53 15.34 13.62
N ARG A 327 -8.76 14.32 14.46
CA ARG A 327 -7.71 13.32 14.76
C ARG A 327 -7.42 12.41 13.57
N LEU A 328 -8.42 12.12 12.74
CA LEU A 328 -8.25 11.45 11.45
C LEU A 328 -8.50 12.47 10.33
N CYS A 329 -7.48 13.28 10.05
CA CYS A 329 -7.57 14.37 9.07
C CYS A 329 -6.21 14.64 8.44
N LEU A 330 -6.20 14.82 7.11
CA LEU A 330 -5.02 15.28 6.38
C LEU A 330 -4.97 16.82 6.39
N SER A 331 -3.77 17.40 6.34
CA SER A 331 -3.59 18.85 6.15
C SER A 331 -4.32 19.34 4.89
N LEU A 332 -4.57 20.65 4.74
CA LEU A 332 -5.04 21.24 3.48
C LEU A 332 -3.93 21.37 2.43
N ASP A 333 -2.66 21.28 2.84
CA ASP A 333 -1.53 21.43 1.93
C ASP A 333 -1.33 20.19 1.06
N ARG A 334 -1.14 20.41 -0.25
CA ARG A 334 -0.84 19.37 -1.23
C ARG A 334 0.38 19.77 -2.04
N HIS A 335 1.32 18.83 -2.16
CA HIS A 335 2.51 19.04 -2.96
C HIS A 335 2.39 18.24 -4.25
N ILE A 336 2.52 18.91 -5.39
CA ILE A 336 2.45 18.30 -6.71
C ILE A 336 3.77 18.53 -7.44
N LEU A 337 4.34 17.45 -7.96
CA LEU A 337 5.48 17.46 -8.88
C LEU A 337 5.08 16.71 -10.15
N VAL A 338 5.41 17.26 -11.31
CA VAL A 338 5.16 16.62 -12.61
C VAL A 338 6.50 16.33 -13.26
N ASP A 339 6.82 15.04 -13.31
CA ASP A 339 8.01 14.54 -14.00
C ASP A 339 7.64 14.24 -15.46
N VAL A 340 8.45 14.75 -16.38
CA VAL A 340 8.38 14.49 -17.82
C VAL A 340 9.57 13.63 -18.18
N ASP A 341 9.38 12.31 -18.19
CA ASP A 341 10.39 11.34 -18.59
C ASP A 341 10.61 11.40 -20.11
N ASP A 342 11.63 10.70 -20.60
CA ASP A 342 11.89 10.49 -22.03
C ASP A 342 12.21 11.75 -22.85
N ILE A 343 12.73 12.81 -22.22
CA ILE A 343 13.27 13.94 -22.97
C ILE A 343 14.38 13.45 -23.89
N PHE A 344 14.19 13.75 -25.18
CA PHE A 344 14.91 13.26 -26.35
C PHE A 344 14.64 11.81 -26.83
N VAL A 345 13.92 10.94 -26.11
CA VAL A 345 13.82 9.50 -26.47
C VAL A 345 12.72 9.17 -27.50
N GLY A 346 11.82 10.12 -27.80
CA GLY A 346 10.63 9.90 -28.63
C GLY A 346 10.91 9.52 -30.10
N LYS A 347 10.02 8.71 -30.68
CA LYS A 347 10.06 8.37 -32.12
C LYS A 347 9.67 9.59 -32.96
N GLU A 348 10.15 9.64 -34.19
CA GLU A 348 9.73 10.63 -35.20
C GLU A 348 8.19 10.74 -35.27
N GLY A 349 7.68 11.97 -35.28
CA GLY A 349 6.26 12.30 -35.27
C GLY A 349 5.60 12.35 -33.89
N THR A 350 6.33 12.00 -32.83
CA THR A 350 5.83 12.04 -31.45
C THR A 350 6.58 13.02 -30.56
N ARG A 351 7.61 13.71 -31.10
CA ARG A 351 8.44 14.62 -30.32
C ARG A 351 7.82 16.01 -30.25
N MET A 352 8.29 16.81 -29.30
CA MET A 352 7.87 18.21 -29.16
C MET A 352 8.47 19.06 -30.29
N LYS A 353 7.66 19.94 -30.85
CA LYS A 353 8.11 21.01 -31.76
C LYS A 353 8.31 22.31 -30.98
N VAL A 354 8.89 23.32 -31.61
CA VAL A 354 9.05 24.67 -31.00
C VAL A 354 7.74 25.19 -30.39
N SER A 355 6.63 25.07 -31.11
CA SER A 355 5.31 25.53 -30.63
C SER A 355 4.80 24.75 -29.40
N ASP A 356 5.26 23.50 -29.21
CA ASP A 356 4.90 22.68 -28.05
C ASP A 356 5.72 23.11 -26.83
N VAL A 357 7.01 23.41 -27.02
CA VAL A 357 7.88 23.95 -25.96
C VAL A 357 7.41 25.33 -25.50
N GLU A 358 6.99 26.19 -26.42
CA GLU A 358 6.35 27.47 -26.08
C GLU A 358 5.08 27.27 -25.26
N ALA A 359 4.23 26.29 -25.62
CA ALA A 359 3.03 25.97 -24.87
C ALA A 359 3.35 25.41 -23.48
N LEU A 360 4.39 24.60 -23.35
CA LEU A 360 4.90 24.08 -22.08
C LEU A 360 5.32 25.23 -21.14
N LEU A 361 6.12 26.17 -21.63
CA LEU A 361 6.55 27.36 -20.88
C LEU A 361 5.37 28.25 -20.48
N ASN A 362 4.46 28.51 -21.42
CA ASN A 362 3.26 29.32 -21.16
C ASN A 362 2.37 28.67 -20.09
N THR A 363 2.16 27.36 -20.17
CA THR A 363 1.35 26.62 -19.19
C THR A 363 2.03 26.56 -17.83
N GLN A 364 3.36 26.36 -17.78
CA GLN A 364 4.12 26.44 -16.54
C GLN A 364 3.91 27.79 -15.84
N ASN A 365 3.98 28.89 -16.59
CA ASN A 365 3.76 30.23 -16.04
C ASN A 365 2.32 30.45 -15.54
N LYS A 366 1.31 29.94 -16.27
CA LYS A 366 -0.08 29.94 -15.79
C LYS A 366 -0.23 29.14 -14.50
N LEU A 367 0.35 27.93 -14.45
CA LEU A 367 0.29 27.07 -13.28
C LEU A 367 1.01 27.67 -12.08
N ARG A 368 2.10 28.43 -12.25
CA ARG A 368 2.77 29.17 -11.16
C ARG A 368 1.85 30.16 -10.44
N ALA A 369 0.85 30.71 -11.13
CA ALA A 369 -0.15 31.59 -10.51
C ALA A 369 -1.15 30.84 -9.61
N LEU A 370 -1.34 29.53 -9.87
CA LEU A 370 -2.31 28.68 -9.16
C LEU A 370 -1.63 27.73 -8.15
N VAL A 371 -0.38 27.36 -8.41
CA VAL A 371 0.46 26.43 -7.67
C VAL A 371 1.83 27.08 -7.51
N PRO A 372 2.13 27.68 -6.33
CA PRO A 372 3.39 28.38 -6.12
C PRO A 372 4.60 27.48 -6.42
N ASN A 373 5.60 28.08 -7.08
CA ASN A 373 6.85 27.43 -7.51
C ASN A 373 6.69 26.29 -8.53
N PHE A 374 5.53 26.15 -9.17
CA PHE A 374 5.32 25.10 -10.16
C PHE A 374 6.40 25.15 -11.25
N THR A 375 7.10 24.03 -11.44
CA THR A 375 8.16 23.86 -12.42
C THR A 375 8.12 22.41 -12.91
N PHE A 376 8.07 22.22 -14.23
CA PHE A 376 8.19 20.88 -14.83
C PHE A 376 9.59 20.34 -14.61
N ASN A 377 9.67 19.05 -14.30
CA ASN A 377 10.91 18.36 -14.03
C ASN A 377 11.21 17.40 -15.18
N LEU A 378 12.30 17.63 -15.90
CA LEU A 378 12.59 17.05 -17.21
C LEU A 378 13.64 15.93 -17.10
N GLY A 379 13.23 14.71 -17.45
CA GLY A 379 14.05 13.51 -17.42
C GLY A 379 14.68 13.20 -18.77
N PHE A 380 16.00 13.32 -18.90
CA PHE A 380 16.67 13.29 -20.21
C PHE A 380 17.59 12.08 -20.44
N SER A 381 17.63 11.63 -21.70
CA SER A 381 18.61 10.69 -22.24
C SER A 381 19.33 11.31 -23.45
N GLY A 382 20.54 11.82 -23.23
CA GLY A 382 21.27 12.62 -24.22
C GLY A 382 21.63 11.91 -25.52
N LYS A 383 21.64 10.56 -25.57
CA LYS A 383 21.98 9.82 -26.80
C LYS A 383 21.04 10.15 -27.97
N PHE A 384 19.80 10.52 -27.66
CA PHE A 384 18.74 10.69 -28.64
C PHE A 384 18.44 12.17 -28.95
N TYR A 385 19.34 13.08 -28.55
CA TYR A 385 19.28 14.47 -28.97
C TYR A 385 19.49 14.54 -30.49
N HIS A 386 18.66 15.32 -31.19
CA HIS A 386 18.68 15.46 -32.66
C HIS A 386 18.52 14.14 -33.42
N THR A 387 17.52 13.34 -33.01
CA THR A 387 17.14 12.10 -33.73
C THR A 387 15.72 12.16 -34.29
N GLY A 388 15.12 13.36 -34.37
CA GLY A 388 13.79 13.59 -34.93
C GLY A 388 13.84 14.13 -36.36
N THR A 389 12.75 14.78 -36.78
CA THR A 389 12.72 15.64 -37.98
C THR A 389 13.35 17.01 -37.70
N ASP A 390 13.70 17.78 -38.74
CA ASP A 390 14.18 19.16 -38.62
C ASP A 390 13.25 20.09 -37.79
N GLU A 391 11.94 19.80 -37.73
CA GLU A 391 11.00 20.55 -36.87
C GLU A 391 11.09 20.14 -35.40
N GLU A 392 11.28 18.85 -35.13
CA GLU A 392 11.40 18.27 -33.80
C GLU A 392 12.77 18.57 -33.19
N ASP A 393 13.84 18.53 -33.97
CA ASP A 393 15.19 18.85 -33.54
C ASP A 393 15.32 20.32 -33.15
N ARG A 394 14.61 21.22 -33.85
CA ARG A 394 14.44 22.62 -33.40
C ARG A 394 13.65 22.73 -32.10
N GLY A 395 12.74 21.80 -31.83
CA GLY A 395 12.07 21.68 -30.53
C GLY A 395 13.03 21.27 -29.41
N ASP A 396 13.92 20.31 -29.68
CA ASP A 396 14.99 19.92 -28.77
C ASP A 396 15.92 21.11 -28.46
N ASP A 397 16.29 21.89 -29.48
CA ASP A 397 17.07 23.13 -29.31
C ASP A 397 16.35 24.16 -28.45
N MET A 398 15.05 24.33 -28.66
CA MET A 398 14.22 25.25 -27.87
C MET A 398 14.17 24.85 -26.40
N LEU A 399 14.10 23.55 -26.08
CA LEU A 399 14.19 23.06 -24.70
C LEU A 399 15.53 23.45 -24.06
N LEU A 400 16.64 23.25 -24.78
CA LEU A 400 17.97 23.57 -24.28
C LEU A 400 18.22 25.07 -24.18
N GLN A 401 17.64 25.88 -25.06
CA GLN A 401 17.66 27.34 -24.96
C GLN A 401 17.02 27.80 -23.64
N HIS A 402 15.95 27.12 -23.21
CA HIS A 402 15.20 27.39 -21.97
C HIS A 402 15.57 26.46 -20.80
N ARG A 403 16.75 25.83 -20.82
CA ARG A 403 17.16 24.84 -19.81
C ARG A 403 17.12 25.35 -18.36
N MET A 404 17.31 26.66 -18.13
CA MET A 404 17.27 27.25 -16.79
C MET A 404 15.85 27.53 -16.28
N ASP A 405 14.84 27.42 -17.15
CA ASP A 405 13.43 27.61 -16.79
C ASP A 405 12.77 26.32 -16.25
N PHE A 406 13.48 25.19 -16.33
CA PHE A 406 13.02 23.85 -15.93
C PHE A 406 13.93 23.23 -14.86
N TRP A 407 13.42 22.22 -14.17
CA TRP A 407 14.25 21.29 -13.41
C TRP A 407 14.62 20.10 -14.28
N TRP A 408 15.74 19.46 -13.95
CA TRP A 408 16.28 18.36 -14.75
C TRP A 408 16.71 17.19 -13.87
N PHE A 409 16.54 15.99 -14.40
CA PHE A 409 17.10 14.77 -13.81
C PHE A 409 17.63 13.82 -14.89
N PRO A 410 18.69 13.06 -14.59
CA PRO A 410 19.21 12.07 -15.52
C PRO A 410 18.24 10.89 -15.64
N HIS A 411 18.02 10.44 -16.87
CA HIS A 411 17.19 9.27 -17.20
C HIS A 411 17.99 8.21 -18.00
N MET A 412 19.26 8.02 -17.62
CA MET A 412 20.27 7.18 -18.31
C MET A 412 20.67 7.71 -19.70
N TRP A 413 21.85 7.33 -20.21
CA TRP A 413 22.36 7.83 -21.51
C TRP A 413 21.49 7.43 -22.69
N SER A 414 21.20 6.14 -22.82
CA SER A 414 20.43 5.58 -23.92
C SER A 414 19.16 4.88 -23.46
N HIS A 415 18.51 5.44 -22.45
CA HIS A 415 17.26 4.92 -21.88
C HIS A 415 17.35 3.42 -21.49
N MET A 416 18.52 2.99 -21.00
CA MET A 416 18.75 1.58 -20.66
C MET A 416 18.27 1.26 -19.26
N GLN A 417 17.68 0.08 -19.11
CA GLN A 417 17.16 -0.41 -17.83
C GLN A 417 18.33 -0.90 -16.95
N PRO A 418 18.51 -0.36 -15.72
CA PRO A 418 19.67 -0.68 -14.89
C PRO A 418 19.82 -2.16 -14.51
N HIS A 419 18.72 -2.89 -14.34
CA HIS A 419 18.78 -4.32 -13.95
C HIS A 419 19.46 -5.23 -14.98
N LEU A 420 19.68 -4.75 -16.21
CA LEU A 420 20.38 -5.46 -17.27
C LEU A 420 21.91 -5.36 -17.14
N PHE A 421 22.41 -4.55 -16.21
CA PHE A 421 23.83 -4.39 -15.94
C PHE A 421 24.21 -5.17 -14.70
N HIS A 422 25.31 -5.91 -14.78
CA HIS A 422 25.84 -6.70 -13.67
C HIS A 422 27.06 -6.04 -13.02
N ASN A 423 27.75 -5.19 -13.81
CA ASN A 423 28.96 -4.51 -13.40
C ASN A 423 28.69 -3.01 -13.18
N VAL A 424 28.88 -2.57 -11.95
CA VAL A 424 28.69 -1.17 -11.53
C VAL A 424 29.55 -0.20 -12.34
N SER A 425 30.75 -0.58 -12.75
CA SER A 425 31.64 0.28 -13.55
C SER A 425 31.09 0.55 -14.95
N VAL A 426 30.46 -0.46 -15.58
CA VAL A 426 29.83 -0.30 -16.90
C VAL A 426 28.59 0.58 -16.79
N LEU A 427 27.76 0.35 -15.77
CA LEU A 427 26.58 1.17 -15.50
C LEU A 427 26.97 2.63 -15.23
N ALA A 428 28.00 2.85 -14.41
CA ALA A 428 28.53 4.17 -14.11
C ALA A 428 29.07 4.88 -15.36
N GLU A 429 29.71 4.16 -16.28
CA GLU A 429 30.19 4.75 -17.53
C GLU A 429 29.05 5.26 -18.41
N GLN A 430 27.97 4.49 -18.52
CA GLN A 430 26.76 4.94 -19.21
C GLN A 430 26.16 6.19 -18.54
N MET A 431 26.19 6.27 -17.22
CA MET A 431 25.77 7.49 -16.52
C MET A 431 26.70 8.68 -16.77
N ARG A 432 28.02 8.46 -16.90
CA ARG A 432 29.00 9.52 -17.20
C ARG A 432 28.78 10.11 -18.58
N LEU A 433 28.48 9.31 -19.60
CA LEU A 433 28.15 9.82 -20.94
C LEU A 433 26.99 10.81 -20.88
N ASN A 434 25.92 10.47 -20.15
CA ASN A 434 24.77 11.37 -19.98
C ASN A 434 25.14 12.64 -19.18
N LYS A 435 26.06 12.53 -18.22
CA LYS A 435 26.56 13.67 -17.45
C LYS A 435 27.42 14.62 -18.28
N ILE A 436 28.29 14.08 -19.13
CA ILE A 436 29.10 14.86 -20.07
C ILE A 436 28.19 15.63 -21.02
N PHE A 437 27.20 14.96 -21.62
CA PHE A 437 26.21 15.63 -22.46
C PHE A 437 25.52 16.80 -21.73
N ALA A 438 25.09 16.58 -20.48
CA ALA A 438 24.47 17.62 -19.67
C ALA A 438 25.41 18.82 -19.45
N GLN A 439 26.70 18.56 -19.17
CA GLN A 439 27.70 19.60 -18.96
C GLN A 439 27.98 20.40 -20.25
N GLU A 440 28.11 19.72 -21.39
CA GLU A 440 28.33 20.34 -22.71
C GLU A 440 27.17 21.25 -23.12
N HIS A 441 25.94 20.88 -22.78
CA HIS A 441 24.73 21.64 -23.12
C HIS A 441 24.26 22.55 -21.97
N GLY A 442 25.02 22.63 -20.87
CA GLY A 442 24.72 23.50 -19.73
C GLY A 442 23.44 23.14 -18.95
N ILE A 443 22.99 21.88 -18.99
CA ILE A 443 21.91 21.36 -18.17
C ILE A 443 22.39 21.22 -16.71
N PRO A 444 21.63 21.68 -15.69
CA PRO A 444 21.98 21.50 -14.28
C PRO A 444 22.22 20.03 -13.90
N THR A 445 23.30 19.76 -13.16
CA THR A 445 23.73 18.38 -12.81
C THR A 445 23.74 18.08 -11.31
N ASP A 446 23.33 19.04 -10.48
CA ASP A 446 23.44 19.03 -9.02
C ASP A 446 22.07 18.98 -8.31
N MET A 447 20.99 18.71 -9.05
CA MET A 447 19.62 18.63 -8.53
C MET A 447 19.39 17.49 -7.51
N GLY A 448 20.28 16.49 -7.48
CA GLY A 448 20.23 15.40 -6.51
C GLY A 448 19.05 14.42 -6.67
N TYR A 449 18.35 14.48 -7.80
CA TYR A 449 17.19 13.64 -8.14
C TYR A 449 17.45 12.86 -9.43
N ALA A 450 17.05 11.59 -9.47
CA ALA A 450 17.11 10.76 -10.67
C ALA A 450 15.94 9.78 -10.73
N VAL A 451 15.60 9.33 -11.93
CA VAL A 451 14.60 8.29 -12.15
C VAL A 451 15.21 7.31 -13.15
N ALA A 452 15.17 6.02 -12.85
CA ALA A 452 15.64 5.00 -13.78
C ALA A 452 14.57 4.71 -14.84
N PRO A 453 14.96 4.47 -16.11
CA PRO A 453 14.05 3.96 -17.14
C PRO A 453 13.22 2.79 -16.65
N HIS A 454 11.90 2.86 -16.88
CA HIS A 454 10.93 1.86 -16.43
C HIS A 454 10.93 1.59 -14.91
N HIS A 455 11.46 2.50 -14.10
CA HIS A 455 11.67 2.33 -12.65
C HIS A 455 12.52 1.13 -12.25
N SER A 456 13.22 0.54 -13.23
CA SER A 456 13.99 -0.66 -13.03
C SER A 456 15.17 -0.43 -12.10
N GLY A 457 15.36 -1.37 -11.16
CA GLY A 457 16.44 -1.30 -10.19
C GLY A 457 16.20 -0.33 -9.03
N VAL A 458 15.19 0.55 -9.13
CA VAL A 458 14.72 1.33 -7.97
C VAL A 458 13.97 0.41 -7.02
N TYR A 459 12.98 -0.31 -7.54
CA TYR A 459 12.33 -1.42 -6.87
C TYR A 459 11.83 -2.47 -7.89
N PRO A 460 12.15 -3.77 -7.73
CA PRO A 460 13.06 -4.33 -6.74
C PRO A 460 14.45 -3.70 -6.82
N VAL A 461 15.06 -3.50 -5.65
CA VAL A 461 16.35 -2.81 -5.54
C VAL A 461 17.42 -3.56 -6.32
N HIS A 462 18.20 -2.79 -7.08
CA HIS A 462 19.43 -3.24 -7.74
C HIS A 462 20.60 -2.42 -7.18
N SER A 463 21.40 -3.02 -6.30
CA SER A 463 22.40 -2.31 -5.49
C SER A 463 23.38 -1.47 -6.33
N GLN A 464 23.79 -1.99 -7.49
CA GLN A 464 24.68 -1.31 -8.43
C GLN A 464 24.12 0.02 -8.94
N LEU A 465 22.79 0.15 -9.08
CA LEU A 465 22.14 1.41 -9.47
C LEU A 465 22.36 2.49 -8.42
N TYR A 466 22.14 2.16 -7.14
CA TYR A 466 22.28 3.10 -6.03
C TYR A 466 23.75 3.52 -5.84
N GLU A 467 24.70 2.60 -6.04
CA GLU A 467 26.13 2.91 -6.00
C GLU A 467 26.57 3.82 -7.16
N ALA A 468 26.16 3.49 -8.40
CA ALA A 468 26.46 4.30 -9.58
C ALA A 468 25.83 5.70 -9.50
N TRP A 469 24.59 5.81 -9.03
CA TRP A 469 23.91 7.08 -8.82
C TRP A 469 24.62 7.98 -7.82
N LYS A 470 25.05 7.45 -6.67
CA LYS A 470 25.81 8.23 -5.69
C LYS A 470 27.16 8.68 -6.24
N SER A 471 27.90 7.77 -6.87
CA SER A 471 29.26 8.04 -7.33
C SER A 471 29.33 8.97 -8.55
N VAL A 472 28.40 8.85 -9.49
CA VAL A 472 28.42 9.64 -10.73
C VAL A 472 27.66 10.96 -10.59
N TRP A 473 26.47 10.92 -10.00
CA TRP A 473 25.53 12.05 -9.99
C TRP A 473 25.32 12.67 -8.60
N GLY A 474 25.73 12.00 -7.52
CA GLY A 474 25.45 12.49 -6.16
C GLY A 474 23.96 12.46 -5.81
N ILE A 475 23.21 11.49 -6.35
CA ILE A 475 21.77 11.37 -6.13
C ILE A 475 21.46 11.14 -4.66
N LYS A 476 20.45 11.87 -4.17
CA LYS A 476 19.89 11.76 -2.82
C LYS A 476 18.44 11.28 -2.84
N VAL A 477 17.72 11.55 -3.93
CA VAL A 477 16.29 11.24 -4.07
C VAL A 477 16.00 10.55 -5.39
N THR A 478 15.08 9.61 -5.37
CA THR A 478 14.46 9.03 -6.57
C THR A 478 12.97 8.79 -6.32
N SER A 479 12.25 8.35 -7.34
CA SER A 479 10.85 7.96 -7.21
C SER A 479 10.54 6.69 -7.99
N THR A 480 9.53 5.95 -7.53
CA THR A 480 9.06 4.74 -8.19
C THR A 480 7.58 4.52 -7.96
N GLU A 481 6.91 3.93 -8.95
CA GLU A 481 5.54 3.43 -8.80
C GLU A 481 5.47 1.96 -8.37
N GLU A 482 6.62 1.29 -8.26
CA GLU A 482 6.72 -0.17 -8.11
C GLU A 482 6.66 -0.62 -6.64
N TYR A 483 6.92 0.26 -5.66
CA TYR A 483 7.06 -0.11 -4.25
C TYR A 483 5.80 0.17 -3.40
N PRO A 484 5.37 -0.76 -2.52
CA PRO A 484 5.82 -2.15 -2.42
C PRO A 484 5.26 -3.04 -3.55
N HIS A 485 4.22 -2.55 -4.24
CA HIS A 485 3.60 -3.17 -5.41
C HIS A 485 3.15 -2.08 -6.40
N LEU A 486 3.12 -2.42 -7.69
CA LEU A 486 2.60 -1.51 -8.72
C LEU A 486 1.12 -1.18 -8.48
N ARG A 487 0.33 -2.17 -8.06
CA ARG A 487 -1.11 -2.06 -7.80
C ARG A 487 -1.49 -2.77 -6.49
N PRO A 488 -2.50 -2.27 -5.77
CA PRO A 488 -3.20 -1.00 -6.01
C PRO A 488 -2.34 0.22 -5.60
N ALA A 489 -2.50 1.36 -6.29
CA ALA A 489 -1.67 2.55 -6.08
C ALA A 489 -1.73 3.12 -4.66
N ARG A 490 -2.86 2.94 -3.95
CA ARG A 490 -3.03 3.33 -2.54
C ARG A 490 -2.06 2.66 -1.57
N TYR A 491 -1.42 1.55 -1.96
CA TYR A 491 -0.38 0.88 -1.16
C TYR A 491 1.02 1.43 -1.40
N ARG A 492 1.21 2.35 -2.37
CA ARG A 492 2.54 2.92 -2.63
C ARG A 492 3.03 3.70 -1.42
N ARG A 493 4.31 3.54 -1.10
CA ARG A 493 4.98 4.12 0.09
C ARG A 493 6.35 4.67 -0.30
N GLY A 494 6.92 5.49 0.56
CA GLY A 494 8.35 5.82 0.49
C GLY A 494 9.19 4.76 1.17
N PHE A 495 10.50 4.80 0.95
CA PHE A 495 11.50 4.12 1.77
C PHE A 495 12.87 4.76 1.58
N ILE A 496 13.81 4.45 2.48
CA ILE A 496 15.21 4.87 2.35
C ILE A 496 16.07 3.62 2.15
N HIS A 497 16.92 3.64 1.13
CA HIS A 497 17.89 2.58 0.90
C HIS A 497 19.23 3.14 0.46
N ASN A 498 20.32 2.65 1.07
CA ASN A 498 21.69 3.04 0.78
C ASN A 498 21.94 4.57 0.80
N GLY A 499 21.20 5.29 1.66
CA GLY A 499 21.24 6.75 1.81
C GLY A 499 20.44 7.52 0.76
N ILE A 500 19.73 6.86 -0.16
CA ILE A 500 18.83 7.49 -1.14
C ILE A 500 17.38 7.36 -0.66
N GLN A 501 16.68 8.48 -0.64
CA GLN A 501 15.26 8.59 -0.36
C GLN A 501 14.43 8.24 -1.60
N VAL A 502 13.56 7.24 -1.49
CA VAL A 502 12.68 6.80 -2.58
C VAL A 502 11.25 7.26 -2.28
N LEU A 503 10.67 8.04 -3.18
CA LEU A 503 9.32 8.58 -3.05
C LEU A 503 8.29 7.80 -3.88
N PRO A 504 7.04 7.66 -3.41
CA PRO A 504 5.99 7.00 -4.18
C PRO A 504 5.55 7.88 -5.36
N ARG A 505 5.64 7.32 -6.57
CA ARG A 505 5.21 7.96 -7.81
C ARG A 505 3.80 7.51 -8.21
N GLN A 506 3.04 8.41 -8.82
CA GLN A 506 1.64 8.24 -9.21
C GLN A 506 1.49 8.20 -10.73
N THR A 507 0.53 7.40 -11.19
CA THR A 507 0.10 7.41 -12.60
C THR A 507 -0.99 8.45 -12.80
N CYS A 508 -0.97 9.17 -13.93
CA CYS A 508 -2.00 10.15 -14.26
C CYS A 508 -2.96 9.71 -15.39
N GLY A 509 -2.83 8.47 -15.87
CA GLY A 509 -3.61 7.96 -17.01
C GLY A 509 -3.03 8.31 -18.38
N LEU A 510 -1.95 9.09 -18.42
CA LEU A 510 -1.20 9.39 -19.64
C LEU A 510 -0.01 8.43 -19.77
N PHE A 511 -0.04 7.57 -20.78
CA PHE A 511 1.07 6.67 -21.12
C PHE A 511 1.84 7.21 -22.33
N THR A 512 3.00 6.61 -22.64
CA THR A 512 3.85 7.02 -23.79
C THR A 512 3.14 7.05 -25.13
N HIS A 513 2.11 6.22 -25.32
CA HIS A 513 1.29 6.13 -26.53
C HIS A 513 -0.01 6.95 -26.45
N THR A 514 -0.31 7.55 -25.29
CA THR A 514 -1.47 8.39 -25.08
C THR A 514 -1.15 9.82 -25.52
N ILE A 515 -1.26 10.05 -26.82
CA ILE A 515 -0.82 11.29 -27.47
C ILE A 515 -2.01 12.15 -27.93
N PHE A 516 -3.09 11.52 -28.41
CA PHE A 516 -4.24 12.21 -28.98
C PHE A 516 -5.47 12.10 -28.10
N TYR A 517 -6.22 13.21 -27.97
CA TYR A 517 -7.35 13.32 -27.03
C TYR A 517 -8.47 12.34 -27.35
N ASN A 518 -8.86 12.28 -28.62
CA ASN A 518 -9.94 11.41 -29.10
C ASN A 518 -9.55 9.92 -29.15
N GLU A 519 -8.25 9.62 -29.02
CA GLU A 519 -7.71 8.24 -28.99
C GLU A 519 -7.29 7.82 -27.58
N TYR A 520 -7.61 8.63 -26.55
CA TYR A 520 -7.40 8.25 -25.17
C TYR A 520 -8.06 6.89 -24.89
N PRO A 521 -7.41 5.97 -24.16
CA PRO A 521 -8.00 4.66 -23.86
C PRO A 521 -9.38 4.78 -23.18
N GLY A 522 -10.42 4.28 -23.84
CA GLY A 522 -11.83 4.44 -23.38
C GLY A 522 -12.54 5.71 -23.87
N GLY A 523 -11.86 6.53 -24.68
CA GLY A 523 -12.35 7.79 -25.23
C GLY A 523 -12.01 9.00 -24.37
N SER A 524 -12.06 10.19 -24.97
CA SER A 524 -11.74 11.47 -24.33
C SER A 524 -12.49 11.73 -23.01
N LYS A 525 -13.74 11.29 -22.94
CA LYS A 525 -14.58 11.41 -21.72
C LYS A 525 -14.00 10.68 -20.50
N GLU A 526 -13.21 9.62 -20.68
CA GLU A 526 -12.59 8.92 -19.55
C GLU A 526 -11.43 9.72 -18.95
N LEU A 527 -10.68 10.48 -19.76
CA LEU A 527 -9.68 11.44 -19.25
C LEU A 527 -10.37 12.54 -18.43
N ASP A 528 -11.43 13.15 -18.99
CA ASP A 528 -12.21 14.18 -18.31
C ASP A 528 -12.81 13.69 -16.99
N LYS A 529 -13.34 12.47 -16.97
CA LYS A 529 -13.89 11.82 -15.78
C LYS A 529 -12.81 11.56 -14.73
N SER A 530 -11.61 11.16 -15.14
CA SER A 530 -10.46 11.00 -14.23
C SER A 530 -10.09 12.33 -13.55
N ILE A 531 -10.10 13.43 -14.30
CA ILE A 531 -9.82 14.79 -13.83
C ILE A 531 -10.96 15.33 -12.94
N ARG A 532 -12.22 15.16 -13.35
CA ARG A 532 -13.40 15.73 -12.69
C ARG A 532 -14.00 14.75 -11.68
N GLY A 533 -13.37 14.65 -10.52
CA GLY A 533 -13.86 13.84 -9.41
C GLY A 533 -13.50 12.35 -9.48
N GLY A 534 -12.79 11.92 -10.53
CA GLY A 534 -12.29 10.56 -10.70
C GLY A 534 -10.93 10.32 -10.04
N GLU A 535 -10.21 9.32 -10.54
CA GLU A 535 -8.96 8.80 -9.95
C GLU A 535 -7.88 9.87 -9.79
N LEU A 536 -7.67 10.75 -10.77
CA LEU A 536 -6.63 11.78 -10.69
C LEU A 536 -6.96 12.84 -9.63
N PHE A 537 -8.22 13.26 -9.55
CA PHE A 537 -8.69 14.13 -8.47
C PHE A 537 -8.55 13.46 -7.10
N LEU A 538 -8.97 12.21 -6.96
CA LEU A 538 -8.88 11.47 -5.70
C LEU A 538 -7.43 11.27 -5.25
N THR A 539 -6.50 11.10 -6.20
CA THR A 539 -5.07 11.03 -5.90
C THR A 539 -4.59 12.30 -5.20
N VAL A 540 -4.95 13.48 -5.72
CA VAL A 540 -4.62 14.77 -5.08
C VAL A 540 -5.39 14.96 -3.78
N LEU A 541 -6.64 14.52 -3.69
CA LEU A 541 -7.44 14.64 -2.47
C LEU A 541 -6.83 13.87 -1.31
N LEU A 542 -6.41 12.62 -1.56
CA LEU A 542 -6.04 11.65 -0.53
C LEU A 542 -4.52 11.55 -0.26
N ASN A 543 -3.67 12.10 -1.13
CA ASN A 543 -2.22 12.08 -0.94
C ASN A 543 -1.66 13.50 -0.68
N PRO A 544 -1.04 13.75 0.49
CA PRO A 544 -0.38 15.04 0.77
C PRO A 544 0.74 15.41 -0.20
N ILE A 545 1.36 14.41 -0.84
CA ILE A 545 2.44 14.55 -1.81
C ILE A 545 2.13 13.63 -2.99
N SER A 546 2.14 14.18 -4.21
CA SER A 546 1.92 13.44 -5.46
C SER A 546 2.98 13.81 -6.49
N ILE A 547 3.76 12.81 -6.91
CA ILE A 547 4.69 12.92 -8.04
C ILE A 547 4.05 12.20 -9.22
N PHE A 548 3.66 12.93 -10.26
CA PHE A 548 3.01 12.35 -11.43
C PHE A 548 4.04 12.04 -12.52
N MET A 549 3.98 10.80 -13.02
CA MET A 549 4.72 10.39 -14.20
C MET A 549 4.01 10.83 -15.48
N THR A 550 4.73 11.52 -16.35
CA THR A 550 4.40 11.77 -17.76
C THR A 550 5.63 11.57 -18.63
N HIS A 551 5.48 11.64 -19.94
CA HIS A 551 6.56 11.45 -20.91
C HIS A 551 6.55 12.57 -21.94
N LEU A 552 7.68 12.82 -22.60
CA LEU A 552 7.83 13.84 -23.66
C LEU A 552 6.68 13.82 -24.68
N SER A 553 6.26 12.63 -25.11
CA SER A 553 5.18 12.47 -26.11
C SER A 553 3.81 12.99 -25.64
N ASN A 554 3.59 13.13 -24.33
CA ASN A 554 2.34 13.70 -23.80
C ASN A 554 2.27 15.23 -23.96
N TYR A 555 3.38 15.88 -24.31
CA TYR A 555 3.49 17.32 -24.48
C TYR A 555 3.67 17.74 -25.94
N GLY A 556 3.93 16.79 -26.85
CA GLY A 556 3.82 17.00 -28.29
C GLY A 556 2.38 16.84 -28.80
N ASN A 557 2.14 17.15 -30.07
CA ASN A 557 0.85 16.97 -30.75
C ASN A 557 -0.31 17.66 -30.01
N ASP A 558 -1.25 16.90 -29.43
CA ASP A 558 -2.43 17.42 -28.72
C ASP A 558 -2.09 17.97 -27.33
N ARG A 559 -0.86 17.79 -26.83
CA ARG A 559 -0.41 18.35 -25.53
C ARG A 559 -1.26 17.92 -24.33
N LEU A 560 -1.65 16.64 -24.29
CA LEU A 560 -2.53 16.09 -23.26
C LEU A 560 -2.02 16.31 -21.84
N GLY A 561 -0.70 16.32 -21.62
CA GLY A 561 -0.09 16.64 -20.33
C GLY A 561 -0.51 18.04 -19.84
N LEU A 562 -0.45 19.04 -20.72
CA LEU A 562 -0.82 20.42 -20.41
C LEU A 562 -2.31 20.53 -20.09
N TYR A 563 -3.17 19.95 -20.95
CA TYR A 563 -4.62 19.91 -20.75
C TYR A 563 -4.99 19.28 -19.40
N THR A 564 -4.36 18.14 -19.07
CA THR A 564 -4.68 17.35 -17.88
C THR A 564 -4.38 18.11 -16.59
N PHE A 565 -3.18 18.66 -16.45
CA PHE A 565 -2.79 19.34 -15.21
C PHE A 565 -3.41 20.72 -15.05
N GLU A 566 -3.59 21.48 -16.13
CA GLU A 566 -4.33 22.75 -16.07
C GLU A 566 -5.78 22.52 -15.62
N SER A 567 -6.44 21.53 -16.21
CA SER A 567 -7.82 21.17 -15.87
C SER A 567 -7.94 20.64 -14.43
N LEU A 568 -7.01 19.78 -14.00
CA LEU A 568 -6.98 19.24 -12.64
C LEU A 568 -6.82 20.34 -11.59
N VAL A 569 -5.83 21.23 -11.75
CA VAL A 569 -5.56 22.30 -10.79
C VAL A 569 -6.76 23.22 -10.65
N LYS A 570 -7.38 23.64 -11.76
CA LYS A 570 -8.61 24.43 -11.74
C LYS A 570 -9.74 23.72 -11.02
N PHE A 571 -9.97 22.44 -11.34
CA PHE A 571 -11.02 21.65 -10.71
C PHE A 571 -10.83 21.53 -9.19
N VAL A 572 -9.60 21.25 -8.74
CA VAL A 572 -9.27 21.17 -7.31
C VAL A 572 -9.53 22.51 -6.60
N GLN A 573 -9.11 23.64 -7.17
CA GLN A 573 -9.33 24.96 -6.57
C GLN A 573 -10.79 25.41 -6.55
N CYS A 574 -11.59 24.96 -7.52
CA CYS A 574 -13.02 25.25 -7.55
C CYS A 574 -13.78 24.54 -6.44
N TRP A 575 -13.45 23.28 -6.16
CA TRP A 575 -14.26 22.41 -5.30
C TRP A 575 -13.66 22.14 -3.93
N THR A 576 -12.42 22.57 -3.68
CA THR A 576 -11.75 22.31 -2.42
C THR A 576 -11.05 23.54 -1.85
N ASN A 577 -10.79 23.49 -0.55
CA ASN A 577 -9.94 24.44 0.18
C ASN A 577 -8.46 23.99 0.19
N LEU A 578 -8.09 23.02 -0.66
CA LEU A 578 -6.71 22.52 -0.73
C LEU A 578 -5.77 23.60 -1.27
N ARG A 579 -4.58 23.68 -0.66
CA ARG A 579 -3.51 24.59 -1.06
C ARG A 579 -2.45 23.79 -1.81
N LEU A 580 -2.46 23.92 -3.13
CA LEU A 580 -1.51 23.26 -4.00
C LEU A 580 -0.19 24.02 -4.03
N GLN A 581 0.95 23.33 -3.96
CA GLN A 581 2.28 23.90 -4.10
C GLN A 581 3.26 22.90 -4.72
N THR A 582 4.40 23.38 -5.21
CA THR A 582 5.49 22.53 -5.71
C THR A 582 6.76 22.78 -4.91
N LEU A 583 7.49 21.72 -4.59
CA LEU A 583 8.81 21.78 -3.97
C LEU A 583 9.83 21.06 -4.85
N PRO A 584 11.11 21.50 -4.85
CA PRO A 584 12.20 20.74 -5.46
C PRO A 584 12.25 19.30 -4.90
N PRO A 585 12.63 18.29 -5.70
CA PRO A 585 12.54 16.88 -5.28
C PRO A 585 13.23 16.54 -3.95
N VAL A 586 14.38 17.17 -3.65
CA VAL A 586 15.10 16.95 -2.38
C VAL A 586 14.30 17.47 -1.17
N GLN A 587 13.77 18.69 -1.26
CA GLN A 587 12.92 19.26 -0.21
C GLN A 587 11.59 18.51 -0.07
N LEU A 588 11.05 18.04 -1.20
CA LEU A 588 9.86 17.21 -1.23
C LEU A 588 10.07 15.89 -0.49
N ALA A 589 11.25 15.27 -0.62
CA ALA A 589 11.59 14.05 0.10
C ALA A 589 11.73 14.29 1.61
N GLU A 590 12.40 15.36 2.03
CA GLU A 590 12.46 15.76 3.43
C GLU A 590 11.05 15.95 4.01
N LYS A 591 10.17 16.64 3.27
CA LYS A 591 8.77 16.82 3.66
C LYS A 591 8.03 15.49 3.76
N TYR A 592 8.24 14.56 2.83
CA TYR A 592 7.62 13.24 2.84
C TYR A 592 7.94 12.47 4.12
N PHE A 593 9.21 12.33 4.46
CA PHE A 593 9.65 11.58 5.65
C PHE A 593 9.52 12.36 6.96
N GLN A 594 9.11 13.64 6.91
CA GLN A 594 8.58 14.38 8.06
C GLN A 594 7.10 14.04 8.31
N ILE A 595 6.31 13.87 7.25
CA ILE A 595 4.89 13.51 7.34
C ILE A 595 4.73 12.01 7.70
N PHE A 596 5.56 11.16 7.11
CA PHE A 596 5.52 9.69 7.25
C PHE A 596 6.86 9.13 7.77
N PRO A 597 7.24 9.39 9.04
CA PRO A 597 8.52 8.94 9.60
C PRO A 597 8.66 7.41 9.65
N GLU A 598 7.56 6.68 9.80
CA GLU A 598 7.50 5.21 9.82
C GLU A 598 7.77 4.57 8.46
N GLU A 599 7.65 5.33 7.37
CA GLU A 599 7.91 4.85 6.01
C GLU A 599 9.39 4.97 5.62
N ARG A 600 10.28 5.38 6.53
CA ARG A 600 11.73 5.39 6.27
C ARG A 600 12.28 3.99 6.09
N ASP A 601 11.82 3.07 6.92
CA ASP A 601 12.27 1.69 6.92
C ASP A 601 11.57 0.91 5.81
N PRO A 602 12.31 0.23 4.92
CA PRO A 602 11.69 -0.54 3.86
C PRO A 602 10.92 -1.76 4.41
N LEU A 603 10.09 -2.35 3.56
CA LEU A 603 9.44 -3.63 3.76
C LEU A 603 9.58 -4.43 2.46
N TRP A 604 10.66 -5.18 2.38
CA TRP A 604 11.05 -5.98 1.24
C TRP A 604 10.01 -7.05 0.93
N GLN A 605 9.33 -6.90 -0.21
CA GLN A 605 8.41 -7.90 -0.74
C GLN A 605 9.18 -8.97 -1.52
N ASN A 606 8.56 -10.13 -1.72
CA ASN A 606 9.08 -11.15 -2.61
C ASN A 606 8.98 -10.71 -4.09
N PRO A 607 10.10 -10.46 -4.80
CA PRO A 607 10.06 -9.99 -6.19
C PRO A 607 9.42 -10.98 -7.17
N CYS A 608 9.36 -12.27 -6.84
CA CYS A 608 8.79 -13.29 -7.72
C CYS A 608 7.28 -13.43 -7.62
N HIS A 609 6.64 -12.78 -6.64
CA HIS A 609 5.19 -12.81 -6.48
C HIS A 609 4.48 -11.76 -7.34
N ASP A 610 5.21 -10.79 -7.87
CA ASP A 610 4.71 -9.80 -8.80
C ASP A 610 5.39 -10.02 -10.17
N LYS A 611 4.57 -10.22 -11.21
CA LYS A 611 5.07 -10.45 -12.58
C LYS A 611 5.93 -9.27 -13.04
N ARG A 612 5.49 -8.04 -12.77
CA ARG A 612 6.20 -6.84 -13.18
C ARG A 612 7.55 -6.75 -12.50
N HIS A 613 7.60 -6.99 -11.18
CA HIS A 613 8.86 -6.98 -10.43
C HIS A 613 9.84 -8.02 -10.95
N LYS A 614 9.37 -9.24 -11.24
CA LYS A 614 10.18 -10.29 -11.85
C LYS A 614 10.75 -9.87 -13.21
N ASP A 615 9.97 -9.20 -14.05
CA ASP A 615 10.37 -8.76 -15.39
C ASP A 615 11.45 -7.66 -15.36
N ILE A 616 11.52 -6.85 -14.29
CA ILE A 616 12.53 -5.77 -14.11
C ILE A 616 13.59 -6.10 -13.06
N TRP A 617 13.67 -7.36 -12.64
CA TRP A 617 14.70 -7.86 -11.74
C TRP A 617 15.85 -8.47 -12.52
N SER A 618 17.06 -8.41 -11.98
CA SER A 618 18.24 -8.95 -12.66
C SER A 618 18.09 -10.45 -12.91
N LYS A 619 18.43 -10.90 -14.13
CA LYS A 619 18.31 -12.32 -14.53
C LYS A 619 19.25 -13.25 -13.78
N GLU A 620 20.29 -12.72 -13.14
CA GLU A 620 21.19 -13.48 -12.25
C GLU A 620 20.54 -13.81 -10.91
N LYS A 621 19.39 -13.19 -10.59
CA LYS A 621 18.70 -13.40 -9.33
C LYS A 621 17.52 -14.34 -9.53
N THR A 622 17.32 -15.25 -8.58
CA THR A 622 16.16 -16.14 -8.52
C THR A 622 15.68 -16.27 -7.09
N CYS A 623 14.36 -16.38 -6.90
CA CYS A 623 13.79 -16.66 -5.60
C CYS A 623 14.07 -18.08 -5.11
N ASP A 624 14.59 -18.96 -5.97
CA ASP A 624 15.05 -20.29 -5.56
C ASP A 624 16.30 -20.23 -4.67
N ARG A 625 17.00 -19.07 -4.61
CA ARG A 625 18.06 -18.79 -3.63
C ARG A 625 17.53 -18.38 -2.26
N LEU A 626 16.25 -18.06 -2.12
CA LEU A 626 15.68 -17.66 -0.82
C LEU A 626 15.38 -18.90 0.04
N PRO A 627 15.53 -18.82 1.37
CA PRO A 627 15.28 -19.96 2.23
C PRO A 627 13.80 -20.33 2.26
N LYS A 628 13.53 -21.64 2.22
CA LYS A 628 12.19 -22.22 2.31
C LYS A 628 11.69 -22.35 3.74
N PHE A 629 12.59 -22.26 4.73
CA PHE A 629 12.20 -22.26 6.13
C PHE A 629 13.21 -21.51 7.02
N LEU A 630 12.73 -21.07 8.17
CA LEU A 630 13.48 -20.30 9.15
C LEU A 630 13.47 -21.01 10.51
N VAL A 631 14.64 -21.14 11.13
CA VAL A 631 14.76 -21.53 12.54
C VAL A 631 14.86 -20.25 13.38
N ILE A 632 13.76 -19.84 13.99
CA ILE A 632 13.60 -18.48 14.53
C ILE A 632 14.10 -18.31 15.96
N GLY A 633 14.46 -19.40 16.66
CA GLY A 633 14.84 -19.35 18.07
C GLY A 633 13.89 -20.14 18.98
N PRO A 634 13.73 -19.70 20.24
CA PRO A 634 14.51 -18.65 20.90
C PRO A 634 15.99 -19.03 21.15
N GLN A 635 16.78 -18.06 21.62
CA GLN A 635 18.14 -18.32 22.07
C GLN A 635 18.16 -19.34 23.22
N LYS A 636 19.24 -20.14 23.26
CA LYS A 636 19.57 -21.09 24.34
C LYS A 636 18.74 -22.37 24.41
N THR A 637 17.95 -22.67 23.39
CA THR A 637 17.07 -23.86 23.36
C THR A 637 17.58 -25.04 22.56
N GLY A 638 18.77 -24.93 21.95
CA GLY A 638 19.37 -25.99 21.13
C GLY A 638 19.37 -25.70 19.62
N THR A 639 19.06 -24.48 19.20
CA THR A 639 19.02 -24.08 17.78
C THR A 639 20.29 -24.38 16.99
N THR A 640 21.49 -24.25 17.57
CA THR A 640 22.74 -24.65 16.88
C THR A 640 22.85 -26.17 16.69
N ALA A 641 22.34 -26.97 17.64
CA ALA A 641 22.31 -28.42 17.47
C ALA A 641 21.33 -28.81 16.35
N LEU A 642 20.14 -28.21 16.35
CA LEU A 642 19.17 -28.39 15.28
C LEU A 642 19.74 -28.00 13.91
N HIS A 643 20.40 -26.82 13.81
CA HIS A 643 21.09 -26.39 12.60
C HIS A 643 22.10 -27.45 12.13
N SER A 644 23.00 -27.90 13.01
CA SER A 644 24.00 -28.91 12.64
C SER A 644 23.40 -30.25 12.21
N PHE A 645 22.28 -30.66 12.80
CA PHE A 645 21.59 -31.89 12.37
C PHE A 645 20.90 -31.71 11.03
N LEU A 646 20.18 -30.60 10.81
CA LEU A 646 19.57 -30.28 9.52
C LEU A 646 20.58 -30.32 8.37
N SER A 647 21.78 -29.77 8.58
CA SER A 647 22.87 -29.77 7.59
C SER A 647 23.45 -31.16 7.27
N LEU A 648 23.06 -32.22 7.97
CA LEU A 648 23.43 -33.60 7.61
C LEU A 648 22.59 -34.15 6.46
N HIS A 649 21.40 -33.58 6.23
CA HIS A 649 20.49 -34.03 5.20
C HIS A 649 20.97 -33.56 3.82
N PRO A 650 21.14 -34.46 2.83
CA PRO A 650 21.73 -34.10 1.53
C PRO A 650 20.90 -33.09 0.73
N ALA A 651 19.58 -33.06 0.92
CA ALA A 651 18.68 -32.09 0.28
C ALA A 651 18.45 -30.78 1.07
N ILE A 652 19.08 -30.60 2.25
CA ILE A 652 18.91 -29.39 3.07
C ILE A 652 20.25 -28.65 3.14
N THR A 653 20.23 -27.38 2.76
CA THR A 653 21.43 -26.54 2.69
C THR A 653 21.27 -25.34 3.62
N SER A 654 22.21 -25.15 4.53
CA SER A 654 22.23 -23.96 5.40
C SER A 654 22.82 -22.76 4.65
N SER A 655 22.52 -21.56 5.15
CA SER A 655 23.22 -20.34 4.76
C SER A 655 24.74 -20.43 4.99
N PHE A 656 25.51 -19.65 4.23
CA PHE A 656 26.92 -19.39 4.49
C PHE A 656 27.10 -18.64 5.81
N PRO A 657 28.21 -18.87 6.53
CA PRO A 657 28.46 -18.19 7.79
C PRO A 657 28.75 -16.70 7.56
N SER A 658 28.20 -15.87 8.43
CA SER A 658 28.53 -14.46 8.54
C SER A 658 29.86 -14.27 9.29
N PRO A 659 30.74 -13.37 8.85
CA PRO A 659 31.96 -13.01 9.60
C PRO A 659 31.68 -12.43 10.99
N THR A 660 30.52 -11.81 11.19
CA THR A 660 30.17 -11.10 12.44
C THR A 660 29.20 -11.88 13.31
N THR A 661 28.29 -12.63 12.70
CA THR A 661 27.19 -13.34 13.39
C THR A 661 27.28 -14.86 13.27
N PHE A 662 28.39 -15.37 12.73
CA PHE A 662 28.70 -16.80 12.61
C PHE A 662 27.62 -17.57 11.85
N GLU A 663 27.00 -18.58 12.47
CA GLU A 663 25.94 -19.38 11.83
C GLU A 663 24.61 -18.64 11.64
N GLU A 664 24.47 -17.41 12.14
CA GLU A 664 23.24 -16.61 12.03
C GLU A 664 23.40 -15.47 11.04
N ILE A 665 22.35 -15.14 10.29
CA ILE A 665 22.34 -13.98 9.37
C ILE A 665 21.82 -12.73 10.09
N GLN A 666 20.78 -12.91 10.93
CA GLN A 666 20.12 -11.83 11.67
C GLN A 666 19.58 -10.70 10.76
N PHE A 667 19.08 -11.07 9.58
CA PHE A 667 18.54 -10.13 8.59
C PHE A 667 17.24 -9.45 9.08
N PHE A 668 16.26 -10.22 9.56
CA PHE A 668 14.94 -9.67 9.89
C PHE A 668 14.84 -8.95 11.25
N SER A 669 15.87 -9.04 12.10
CA SER A 669 15.82 -8.58 13.49
C SER A 669 16.40 -7.19 13.76
N GLY A 670 17.14 -6.60 12.83
CA GLY A 670 17.81 -5.33 13.10
C GLY A 670 18.34 -4.62 11.85
N ALA A 671 19.49 -3.96 12.01
CA ALA A 671 20.10 -3.10 11.00
C ALA A 671 20.55 -3.83 9.72
N ASN A 672 20.82 -5.14 9.80
CA ASN A 672 21.16 -5.94 8.61
C ASN A 672 20.04 -5.94 7.57
N TYR A 673 18.80 -5.67 7.97
CA TYR A 673 17.66 -5.57 7.06
C TYR A 673 17.82 -4.46 6.01
N ASP A 674 18.50 -3.37 6.40
CA ASP A 674 18.63 -2.16 5.57
C ASP A 674 19.60 -2.37 4.39
N ASN A 675 20.44 -3.42 4.47
CA ASN A 675 21.33 -3.85 3.39
C ASN A 675 20.56 -4.42 2.18
N GLY A 676 19.27 -4.72 2.33
CA GLY A 676 18.41 -5.13 1.21
C GLY A 676 18.44 -6.62 0.87
N ILE A 677 17.62 -7.00 -0.10
CA ILE A 677 17.41 -8.40 -0.51
C ILE A 677 18.69 -9.01 -1.10
N ASP A 678 19.48 -8.23 -1.85
CA ASP A 678 20.71 -8.70 -2.49
C ASP A 678 21.71 -9.21 -1.45
N TRP A 679 21.94 -8.42 -0.41
CA TRP A 679 22.79 -8.80 0.72
C TRP A 679 22.31 -10.08 1.39
N TYR A 680 20.99 -10.24 1.57
CA TYR A 680 20.42 -11.44 2.16
C TYR A 680 20.60 -12.67 1.26
N MET A 681 20.41 -12.52 -0.05
CA MET A 681 20.59 -13.61 -1.02
C MET A 681 22.03 -14.10 -1.12
N ASP A 682 23.02 -13.23 -0.87
CA ASP A 682 24.44 -13.59 -0.92
C ASP A 682 24.87 -14.60 0.15
N PHE A 683 24.04 -14.79 1.19
CA PHE A 683 24.24 -15.87 2.16
C PHE A 683 23.80 -17.25 1.67
N PHE A 684 23.17 -17.35 0.50
CA PHE A 684 22.65 -18.61 -0.01
C PHE A 684 23.33 -19.01 -1.31
N PRO A 685 23.67 -20.32 -1.48
CA PRO A 685 24.25 -20.79 -2.73
C PRO A 685 23.27 -20.64 -3.88
N PHE A 686 23.78 -20.65 -5.11
CA PHE A 686 22.92 -20.83 -6.27
C PHE A 686 22.38 -22.26 -6.28
N PRO A 687 21.05 -22.45 -6.44
CA PRO A 687 20.47 -23.78 -6.48
C PRO A 687 21.04 -24.55 -7.68
N SER A 688 21.35 -25.83 -7.48
CA SER A 688 21.79 -26.68 -8.57
C SER A 688 20.62 -27.07 -9.47
N ASN A 689 20.85 -27.27 -10.77
CA ASN A 689 19.81 -27.76 -11.70
C ASN A 689 19.34 -29.20 -11.38
N VAL A 690 19.91 -29.86 -10.37
CA VAL A 690 19.83 -31.31 -10.15
C VAL A 690 19.11 -31.69 -8.84
N SER A 691 18.87 -30.78 -7.89
CA SER A 691 18.21 -31.13 -6.63
C SER A 691 17.19 -30.12 -6.12
N THR A 692 16.18 -30.65 -5.43
CA THR A 692 15.25 -29.92 -4.57
C THR A 692 15.98 -29.33 -3.37
N ASP A 693 16.73 -28.25 -3.59
CA ASP A 693 17.50 -27.63 -2.50
C ASP A 693 16.53 -26.94 -1.52
N PHE A 694 16.46 -27.46 -0.30
CA PHE A 694 15.77 -26.82 0.82
C PHE A 694 16.77 -25.95 1.57
N MET A 695 16.82 -24.67 1.18
CA MET A 695 17.66 -23.70 1.86
C MET A 695 17.01 -23.22 3.15
N PHE A 696 17.81 -23.00 4.19
CA PHE A 696 17.34 -22.44 5.46
C PHE A 696 18.38 -21.54 6.11
N GLU A 697 17.89 -20.64 6.97
CA GLU A 697 18.72 -19.93 7.92
C GLU A 697 18.23 -20.17 9.35
N LYS A 698 19.13 -19.91 10.30
CA LYS A 698 18.85 -19.95 11.73
C LYS A 698 19.30 -18.63 12.34
N SER A 699 18.37 -17.89 12.94
CA SER A 699 18.66 -16.66 13.65
C SER A 699 17.80 -16.60 14.90
N ALA A 700 18.40 -16.92 16.05
CA ALA A 700 17.64 -17.21 17.26
C ALA A 700 17.00 -15.97 17.93
N ASN A 701 17.37 -14.77 17.46
CA ASN A 701 16.79 -13.50 17.89
C ASN A 701 15.51 -13.13 17.13
N TYR A 702 15.12 -13.88 16.09
CA TYR A 702 13.88 -13.62 15.36
C TYR A 702 12.64 -13.89 16.21
N PHE A 703 12.70 -14.87 17.11
CA PHE A 703 11.57 -15.30 17.94
C PHE A 703 10.99 -14.15 18.78
N ASP A 704 11.85 -13.43 19.51
CA ASP A 704 11.46 -12.37 20.43
C ASP A 704 11.45 -10.97 19.79
N THR A 705 12.05 -10.77 18.62
CA THR A 705 12.03 -9.48 17.93
C THR A 705 10.67 -9.15 17.30
N GLU A 706 10.09 -8.00 17.65
CA GLU A 706 8.75 -7.58 17.23
C GLU A 706 8.58 -7.42 15.71
N VAL A 707 9.58 -6.84 15.03
CA VAL A 707 9.48 -6.53 13.59
C VAL A 707 9.76 -7.73 12.69
N ALA A 708 10.38 -8.80 13.22
CA ALA A 708 10.85 -9.93 12.43
C ALA A 708 9.72 -10.70 11.73
N PRO A 709 8.58 -11.05 12.37
CA PRO A 709 7.47 -11.73 11.70
C PRO A 709 6.95 -10.99 10.47
N LYS A 710 6.70 -9.69 10.58
CA LYS A 710 6.20 -8.84 9.49
C LYS A 710 7.18 -8.78 8.33
N ARG A 711 8.47 -8.54 8.63
CA ARG A 711 9.54 -8.46 7.62
C ARG A 711 9.77 -9.82 6.94
N ALA A 712 9.78 -10.91 7.70
CA ALA A 712 9.93 -12.27 7.18
C ALA A 712 8.75 -12.66 6.29
N ALA A 713 7.51 -12.36 6.69
CA ALA A 713 6.33 -12.69 5.90
C ALA A 713 6.22 -11.88 4.60
N ALA A 714 6.70 -10.63 4.58
CA ALA A 714 6.74 -9.83 3.35
C ALA A 714 7.66 -10.45 2.28
N LEU A 715 8.85 -10.89 2.67
CA LEU A 715 9.83 -11.48 1.75
C LEU A 715 9.61 -12.98 1.50
N LEU A 716 9.23 -13.72 2.55
CA LEU A 716 9.15 -15.18 2.60
C LEU A 716 7.77 -15.65 3.12
N PRO A 717 6.65 -15.25 2.48
CA PRO A 717 5.30 -15.55 2.96
C PRO A 717 4.99 -17.05 3.00
N ARG A 718 5.68 -17.86 2.18
CA ARG A 718 5.50 -19.32 2.11
C ARG A 718 6.50 -20.11 2.96
N ALA A 719 7.41 -19.43 3.67
CA ALA A 719 8.38 -20.12 4.49
C ALA A 719 7.72 -20.93 5.61
N LYS A 720 8.32 -22.07 5.95
CA LYS A 720 8.00 -22.80 7.18
C LYS A 720 8.81 -22.20 8.34
N ILE A 721 8.25 -22.20 9.54
CA ILE A 721 8.81 -21.60 10.74
C ILE A 721 9.04 -22.70 11.78
N LEU A 722 10.28 -22.84 12.23
CA LEU A 722 10.69 -23.77 13.29
C LEU A 722 11.05 -22.99 14.56
N ALA A 723 10.38 -23.28 15.66
CA ALA A 723 10.68 -22.73 16.98
C ALA A 723 11.03 -23.84 17.98
N VAL A 724 12.17 -23.73 18.66
CA VAL A 724 12.68 -24.77 19.59
C VAL A 724 12.45 -24.32 21.03
N LEU A 725 11.62 -25.03 21.79
CA LEU A 725 11.25 -24.65 23.15
C LEU A 725 11.81 -25.65 24.18
N ILE A 726 12.39 -25.14 25.27
CA ILE A 726 12.74 -25.90 26.48
C ILE A 726 12.03 -25.26 27.67
N ASN A 727 12.18 -25.82 28.89
CA ASN A 727 11.65 -25.18 30.08
C ASN A 727 12.14 -23.71 30.18
N PRO A 728 11.24 -22.71 30.30
CA PRO A 728 11.63 -21.29 30.23
C PRO A 728 12.58 -20.89 31.37
N SER A 729 12.50 -21.54 32.53
CA SER A 729 13.42 -21.36 33.65
C SER A 729 14.85 -21.78 33.30
N ASP A 730 15.01 -22.96 32.69
CA ASP A 730 16.30 -23.46 32.25
C ASP A 730 16.87 -22.63 31.09
N ARG A 731 15.99 -22.13 30.21
CA ARG A 731 16.36 -21.20 29.12
C ARG A 731 16.90 -19.88 29.67
N ALA A 732 16.23 -19.28 30.67
CA ALA A 732 16.66 -18.06 31.33
C ALA A 732 18.02 -18.24 32.02
N TYR A 733 18.22 -19.37 32.72
CA TYR A 733 19.48 -19.69 33.37
C TYR A 733 20.62 -19.93 32.38
N SER A 734 20.35 -20.64 31.28
CA SER A 734 21.30 -20.85 30.19
C SER A 734 21.72 -19.54 29.53
N TRP A 735 20.83 -18.54 29.45
CA TRP A 735 21.17 -17.19 29.00
C TRP A 735 22.08 -16.46 30.01
N TYR A 736 21.77 -16.48 31.30
CA TYR A 736 22.63 -15.92 32.32
C TYR A 736 24.05 -16.52 32.30
N GLN A 737 24.16 -17.85 32.23
CA GLN A 737 25.47 -18.52 32.14
C GLN A 737 26.20 -18.23 30.84
N HIS A 738 25.46 -17.96 29.76
CA HIS A 738 26.04 -17.48 28.50
C HIS A 738 26.68 -16.11 28.67
N GLN A 739 25.99 -15.17 29.33
CA GLN A 739 26.52 -13.82 29.57
C GLN A 739 27.75 -13.86 30.49
N ARG A 740 27.74 -14.68 31.55
CA ARG A 740 28.94 -14.90 32.38
C ARG A 740 30.13 -15.42 31.59
N ALA A 741 29.90 -16.37 30.68
CA ALA A 741 30.96 -16.91 29.83
C ALA A 741 31.53 -15.87 28.83
N HIS A 742 30.78 -14.80 28.54
CA HIS A 742 31.22 -13.66 27.73
C HIS A 742 31.68 -12.47 28.58
N GLN A 743 31.92 -12.71 29.88
CA GLN A 743 32.44 -11.71 30.81
C GLN A 743 31.54 -10.47 30.96
N ASP A 744 30.22 -10.63 30.82
CA ASP A 744 29.23 -9.59 31.08
C ASP A 744 29.30 -9.16 32.57
N PRO A 745 29.60 -7.88 32.88
CA PRO A 745 29.79 -7.43 34.25
C PRO A 745 28.55 -7.61 35.13
N ALA A 746 27.35 -7.36 34.59
CA ALA A 746 26.11 -7.51 35.34
C ALA A 746 25.87 -8.98 35.71
N ALA A 747 26.19 -9.91 34.82
CA ALA A 747 26.06 -11.34 35.07
C ALA A 747 27.15 -11.89 36.00
N LEU A 748 28.37 -11.33 35.97
CA LEU A 748 29.47 -11.74 36.86
C LEU A 748 29.29 -11.25 38.29
N ASN A 749 28.80 -10.02 38.46
CA ASN A 749 28.69 -9.36 39.76
C ASN A 749 27.42 -9.74 40.54
N ASN A 750 26.44 -10.36 39.88
CA ASN A 750 25.16 -10.72 40.50
C ASN A 750 24.90 -12.22 40.37
N THR A 751 24.33 -12.81 41.41
CA THR A 751 23.83 -14.20 41.35
C THR A 751 22.62 -14.28 40.41
N PHE A 752 22.34 -15.48 39.88
CA PHE A 752 21.16 -15.65 39.01
C PHE A 752 19.86 -15.26 39.72
N HIS A 753 19.72 -15.62 41.01
CA HIS A 753 18.55 -15.25 41.80
C HIS A 753 18.37 -13.72 41.85
N ALA A 754 19.43 -12.97 42.18
CA ALA A 754 19.39 -11.51 42.23
C ALA A 754 19.05 -10.87 40.86
N VAL A 755 19.48 -11.50 39.75
CA VAL A 755 19.12 -11.05 38.40
C VAL A 755 17.62 -11.23 38.17
N VAL A 756 17.06 -12.41 38.43
CA VAL A 756 15.66 -12.69 38.08
C VAL A 756 14.65 -12.00 39.00
N THR A 757 15.03 -11.70 40.25
CA THR A 757 14.20 -10.98 41.22
C THR A 757 14.45 -9.46 41.26
N ALA A 758 15.28 -8.94 40.36
CA ALA A 758 15.59 -7.51 40.30
C ALA A 758 14.32 -6.66 40.18
N GLY A 759 14.12 -5.72 41.10
CA GLY A 759 13.00 -4.78 41.10
C GLY A 759 13.24 -3.56 40.21
N LEU A 760 12.24 -2.68 40.10
CA LEU A 760 12.30 -1.44 39.30
C LEU A 760 13.39 -0.46 39.75
N SER A 761 13.84 -0.56 41.01
CA SER A 761 14.92 0.25 41.59
C SER A 761 16.32 -0.28 41.31
N ALA A 762 16.46 -1.46 40.68
CA ALA A 762 17.75 -2.07 40.38
C ALA A 762 18.54 -1.26 39.31
N PRO A 763 19.87 -1.42 39.24
CA PRO A 763 20.67 -0.83 38.16
C PRO A 763 20.16 -1.18 36.75
N ARG A 764 20.29 -0.25 35.80
CA ARG A 764 19.72 -0.40 34.43
C ARG A 764 20.28 -1.58 33.66
N ASP A 765 21.56 -1.88 33.84
CA ASP A 765 22.27 -3.03 33.27
C ASP A 765 21.74 -4.36 33.84
N LEU A 766 21.49 -4.42 35.16
CA LEU A 766 20.87 -5.58 35.80
C LEU A 766 19.45 -5.80 35.30
N GLN A 767 18.64 -4.75 35.17
CA GLN A 767 17.30 -4.82 34.58
C GLN A 767 17.32 -5.24 33.11
N ALA A 768 18.32 -4.78 32.34
CA ALA A 768 18.50 -5.21 30.95
C ALA A 768 18.81 -6.71 30.87
N LEU A 769 19.72 -7.21 31.72
CA LEU A 769 20.05 -8.63 31.80
C LEU A 769 18.83 -9.48 32.23
N GLN A 770 18.11 -9.05 33.27
CA GLN A 770 16.86 -9.69 33.71
C GLN A 770 15.86 -9.79 32.56
N ARG A 771 15.58 -8.69 31.85
CA ARG A 771 14.66 -8.70 30.71
C ARG A 771 15.08 -9.69 29.63
N ARG A 772 16.38 -9.77 29.29
CA ARG A 772 16.89 -10.75 28.30
C ARG A 772 16.82 -12.20 28.81
N CYS A 773 16.95 -12.43 30.12
CA CYS A 773 16.69 -13.72 30.76
C CYS A 773 15.21 -14.10 30.70
N LEU A 774 14.31 -13.21 31.09
CA LEU A 774 12.90 -13.55 31.34
C LEU A 774 12.01 -13.40 30.10
N HIS A 775 12.06 -12.27 29.42
CA HIS A 775 11.09 -11.90 28.39
C HIS A 775 11.01 -12.92 27.24
N PRO A 776 12.12 -13.41 26.65
CA PRO A 776 12.03 -14.39 25.57
C PRO A 776 11.53 -15.78 26.00
N GLY A 777 11.29 -15.99 27.30
CA GLY A 777 10.61 -17.17 27.85
C GLY A 777 9.07 -17.09 27.80
N ALA A 778 8.50 -15.92 27.50
CA ALA A 778 7.05 -15.73 27.31
C ALA A 778 6.60 -16.27 25.93
N TYR A 779 6.67 -17.60 25.77
CA TYR A 779 6.56 -18.26 24.46
C TYR A 779 5.24 -17.99 23.74
N ALA A 780 4.10 -18.02 24.45
CA ALA A 780 2.79 -17.79 23.86
C ALA A 780 2.69 -16.40 23.20
N THR A 781 3.11 -15.35 23.91
CA THR A 781 3.14 -13.97 23.41
C THR A 781 3.93 -13.86 22.10
N HIS A 782 5.11 -14.49 22.04
CA HIS A 782 5.97 -14.41 20.88
C HIS A 782 5.40 -15.21 19.70
N LEU A 783 4.88 -16.41 19.93
CA LEU A 783 4.26 -17.24 18.90
C LEU A 783 2.99 -16.59 18.32
N GLU A 784 2.15 -15.96 19.14
CA GLU A 784 0.97 -15.21 18.65
C GLU A 784 1.36 -14.11 17.66
N ARG A 785 2.47 -13.37 17.89
CA ARG A 785 2.97 -12.39 16.91
C ARG A 785 3.37 -13.02 15.59
N TRP A 786 3.99 -14.21 15.61
CA TRP A 786 4.29 -14.96 14.38
C TRP A 786 3.01 -15.41 13.67
N LEU A 787 1.99 -15.83 14.42
CA LEU A 787 0.70 -16.29 13.90
C LEU A 787 -0.18 -15.16 13.33
N GLN A 788 0.12 -13.88 13.62
CA GLN A 788 -0.48 -12.74 12.92
C GLN A 788 -0.08 -12.66 11.45
N HIS A 789 1.05 -13.28 11.07
CA HIS A 789 1.62 -13.17 9.73
C HIS A 789 1.78 -14.52 9.01
N TYR A 790 1.89 -15.62 9.75
CA TYR A 790 2.03 -16.97 9.21
C TYR A 790 0.84 -17.84 9.60
N GLN A 791 0.42 -18.71 8.69
CA GLN A 791 -0.63 -19.68 8.98
C GLN A 791 -0.17 -20.69 10.04
N PRO A 792 -1.07 -21.20 10.91
CA PRO A 792 -0.73 -22.26 11.88
C PRO A 792 0.00 -23.46 11.28
N SER A 793 -0.36 -23.85 10.05
CA SER A 793 0.26 -24.98 9.32
C SER A 793 1.70 -24.71 8.83
N GLN A 794 2.16 -23.46 8.91
CA GLN A 794 3.53 -23.06 8.62
C GLN A 794 4.41 -23.02 9.86
N LEU A 795 3.86 -23.22 11.07
CA LEU A 795 4.62 -23.21 12.31
C LEU A 795 4.76 -24.64 12.87
N HIS A 796 5.99 -25.00 13.27
CA HIS A 796 6.26 -26.26 13.97
C HIS A 796 7.07 -26.00 15.24
N ILE A 797 6.55 -26.53 16.35
CA ILE A 797 7.17 -26.43 17.67
C ILE A 797 8.03 -27.66 17.89
N VAL A 798 9.33 -27.42 18.05
CA VAL A 798 10.33 -28.44 18.36
C VAL A 798 10.49 -28.52 19.87
N ASP A 799 10.25 -29.70 20.44
CA ASP A 799 10.56 -29.99 21.83
C ASP A 799 12.08 -30.09 22.01
N GLY A 800 12.68 -29.07 22.62
CA GLY A 800 14.12 -29.00 22.84
C GLY A 800 14.63 -30.00 23.89
N ALA A 801 13.77 -30.45 24.82
CA ALA A 801 14.14 -31.51 25.75
C ALA A 801 14.25 -32.85 25.02
N LEU A 802 13.33 -33.12 24.09
CA LEU A 802 13.37 -34.29 23.22
C LEU A 802 14.51 -34.20 22.19
N LEU A 803 14.79 -33.02 21.65
CA LEU A 803 15.95 -32.81 20.77
C LEU A 803 17.27 -33.16 21.47
N ARG A 804 17.35 -32.88 22.78
CA ARG A 804 18.52 -33.22 23.61
C ARG A 804 18.61 -34.72 23.91
N SER A 805 17.50 -35.39 24.18
CA SER A 805 17.50 -36.80 24.61
C SER A 805 17.40 -37.79 23.45
N ASN A 806 16.58 -37.50 22.43
CA ASN A 806 16.34 -38.32 21.25
C ASN A 806 16.17 -37.44 19.99
N PRO A 807 17.28 -36.90 19.44
CA PRO A 807 17.22 -36.03 18.28
C PRO A 807 16.68 -36.71 17.02
N ALA A 808 16.89 -38.02 16.84
CA ALA A 808 16.44 -38.74 15.64
C ALA A 808 14.92 -38.66 15.45
N LEU A 809 14.15 -38.83 16.53
CA LEU A 809 12.68 -38.71 16.52
C LEU A 809 12.22 -37.29 16.16
N VAL A 810 12.88 -36.26 16.72
CA VAL A 810 12.60 -34.85 16.41
C VAL A 810 12.87 -34.57 14.93
N MET A 811 14.00 -35.03 14.42
CA MET A 811 14.38 -34.82 13.02
C MET A 811 13.43 -35.53 12.04
N GLU A 812 12.87 -36.69 12.40
CA GLU A 812 11.81 -37.34 11.61
C GLU A 812 10.55 -36.45 11.50
N GLY A 813 10.10 -35.89 12.63
CA GLY A 813 8.97 -34.96 12.66
C GLY A 813 9.21 -33.71 11.80
N ILE A 814 10.41 -33.14 11.87
CA ILE A 814 10.79 -31.98 11.06
C ILE A 814 10.82 -32.32 9.57
N GLN A 815 11.37 -33.48 9.18
CA GLN A 815 11.36 -33.92 7.78
C GLN A 815 9.94 -34.04 7.23
N ARG A 816 9.02 -34.63 8.00
CA ARG A 816 7.60 -34.74 7.63
C ARG A 816 6.94 -33.38 7.49
N PHE A 817 7.22 -32.45 8.41
CA PHE A 817 6.68 -31.10 8.38
C PHE A 817 7.19 -30.27 7.19
N LEU A 818 8.48 -30.40 6.86
CA LEU A 818 9.10 -29.73 5.71
C LEU A 818 8.69 -30.37 4.38
N GLY A 819 8.26 -31.64 4.40
CA GLY A 819 7.96 -32.41 3.18
C GLY A 819 9.21 -32.69 2.34
N VAL A 820 10.38 -32.79 2.98
CA VAL A 820 11.66 -33.02 2.29
C VAL A 820 11.78 -34.47 1.84
N THR A 821 12.31 -34.67 0.63
CA THR A 821 12.59 -35.99 0.05
C THR A 821 14.01 -36.04 -0.51
N PRO A 822 14.70 -37.20 -0.46
CA PRO A 822 14.33 -38.42 0.26
C PRO A 822 14.43 -38.24 1.79
N ILE A 823 13.78 -39.12 2.57
CA ILE A 823 13.91 -39.10 4.04
C ILE A 823 15.30 -39.62 4.45
N PHE A 824 16.00 -38.87 5.29
CA PHE A 824 17.30 -39.19 5.86
C PHE A 824 17.19 -39.90 7.22
N ASN A 825 17.96 -40.97 7.39
CA ASN A 825 17.98 -41.77 8.61
C ASN A 825 18.98 -41.22 9.64
N TYR A 826 18.50 -40.35 10.53
CA TYR A 826 19.33 -39.74 11.58
C TYR A 826 19.87 -40.71 12.62
N THR A 827 19.25 -41.88 12.82
CA THR A 827 19.74 -42.91 13.76
C THR A 827 21.10 -43.48 13.34
N GLN A 828 21.40 -43.47 12.04
CA GLN A 828 22.69 -43.91 11.51
C GLN A 828 23.74 -42.79 11.52
N ALA A 829 23.30 -41.53 11.45
CA ALA A 829 24.16 -40.35 11.35
C ALA A 829 24.47 -39.67 12.69
N LEU A 830 23.74 -40.00 13.76
CA LEU A 830 23.94 -39.44 15.09
C LEU A 830 24.40 -40.51 16.08
N MET A 831 25.21 -40.09 17.06
CA MET A 831 25.62 -40.93 18.18
C MET A 831 25.71 -40.11 19.47
N TYR A 832 25.42 -40.73 20.61
CA TYR A 832 25.62 -40.11 21.91
C TYR A 832 27.09 -40.19 22.31
N ASP A 833 27.66 -39.11 22.83
CA ASP A 833 29.02 -39.06 23.35
C ASP A 833 28.97 -38.78 24.87
N ASP A 834 29.37 -39.77 25.67
CA ASP A 834 29.31 -39.69 27.14
C ASP A 834 30.21 -38.59 27.71
N SER A 835 31.35 -38.34 27.07
CA SER A 835 32.31 -37.32 27.53
C SER A 835 31.75 -35.90 27.36
N LYS A 836 31.04 -35.69 26.25
CA LYS A 836 30.33 -34.45 25.93
C LYS A 836 29.02 -34.35 26.72
N GLY A 837 28.33 -35.47 26.92
CA GLY A 837 26.99 -35.54 27.50
C GLY A 837 25.86 -35.17 26.53
N PHE A 838 26.13 -35.19 25.22
CA PHE A 838 25.18 -34.78 24.17
C PHE A 838 25.31 -35.66 22.93
N TRP A 839 24.27 -35.64 22.09
CA TRP A 839 24.32 -36.24 20.75
C TRP A 839 25.21 -35.43 19.80
N CYS A 840 25.97 -36.16 18.99
CA CYS A 840 26.97 -35.65 18.07
C CYS A 840 26.82 -36.31 16.69
N GLN A 841 27.38 -35.69 15.66
CA GLN A 841 27.44 -36.30 14.33
C GLN A 841 28.40 -37.50 14.36
N ARG A 842 27.96 -38.64 13.82
CA ARG A 842 28.83 -39.78 13.55
C ARG A 842 29.63 -39.52 12.28
N VAL A 843 30.96 -39.64 12.36
CA VAL A 843 31.85 -39.55 11.20
C VAL A 843 32.47 -40.91 10.89
N GLU A 844 33.10 -41.05 9.71
CA GLU A 844 33.79 -42.27 9.30
C GLU A 844 34.79 -42.75 10.36
N GLY A 845 34.83 -44.06 10.58
CA GLY A 845 35.62 -44.68 11.65
C GLY A 845 34.97 -44.66 13.04
N GLY A 846 33.68 -44.33 13.15
CA GLY A 846 32.91 -44.44 14.41
C GLY A 846 33.21 -43.33 15.43
N ARG A 847 33.87 -42.25 15.03
CA ARG A 847 34.19 -41.11 15.90
C ARG A 847 33.00 -40.14 15.98
N ALA A 848 32.90 -39.43 17.10
CA ALA A 848 31.90 -38.39 17.31
C ALA A 848 32.46 -37.00 16.95
N LYS A 849 31.78 -36.28 16.06
CA LYS A 849 31.99 -34.85 15.79
C LYS A 849 30.95 -34.04 16.55
N CYS A 850 31.32 -33.61 17.75
CA CYS A 850 30.45 -32.85 18.65
C CYS A 850 30.50 -31.34 18.40
N LEU A 851 29.46 -30.64 18.86
CA LEU A 851 29.45 -29.17 18.88
C LEU A 851 30.56 -28.63 19.80
N GLY A 852 31.05 -27.43 19.46
CA GLY A 852 32.15 -26.77 20.17
C GLY A 852 31.91 -26.54 21.67
N LYS A 853 32.97 -26.15 22.40
CA LYS A 853 32.96 -25.96 23.86
C LYS A 853 31.91 -24.97 24.36
N SER A 854 31.50 -24.00 23.52
CA SER A 854 30.47 -23.01 23.82
C SER A 854 29.04 -23.57 23.82
N LYS A 855 28.82 -24.81 23.37
CA LYS A 855 27.52 -25.48 23.32
C LYS A 855 27.54 -26.67 24.29
N GLY A 856 26.56 -26.75 25.20
CA GLY A 856 26.57 -27.71 26.31
C GLY A 856 27.62 -27.39 27.37
N ARG A 857 27.70 -26.11 27.81
CA ARG A 857 28.63 -25.70 28.87
C ARG A 857 28.30 -26.44 30.17
N LYS A 858 29.34 -26.87 30.90
CA LYS A 858 29.20 -27.39 32.26
C LYS A 858 29.20 -26.20 33.22
N TYR A 859 28.12 -26.03 33.95
CA TYR A 859 27.94 -25.00 34.97
C TYR A 859 27.12 -25.56 36.14
N PRO A 860 27.17 -24.94 37.34
CA PRO A 860 26.42 -25.42 38.49
C PRO A 860 24.92 -25.51 38.21
N GLU A 861 24.23 -26.44 38.86
CA GLU A 861 22.77 -26.51 38.83
C GLU A 861 22.14 -25.22 39.36
N MET A 862 20.95 -24.89 38.88
CA MET A 862 20.19 -23.74 39.34
C MET A 862 19.77 -23.94 40.81
N SER A 863 19.84 -22.88 41.63
CA SER A 863 19.36 -22.98 43.01
C SER A 863 17.85 -23.29 43.05
N SER A 864 17.43 -24.07 44.06
CA SER A 864 16.02 -24.43 44.28
C SER A 864 15.13 -23.20 44.43
N GLU A 865 15.62 -22.17 45.12
CA GLU A 865 14.93 -20.88 45.29
C GLU A 865 14.68 -20.18 43.94
N SER A 866 15.69 -20.12 43.06
CA SER A 866 15.52 -19.50 41.74
C SER A 866 14.56 -20.31 40.87
N ARG A 867 14.60 -21.65 40.97
CA ARG A 867 13.70 -22.53 40.23
C ARG A 867 12.25 -22.34 40.68
N ALA A 868 11.99 -22.29 41.98
CA ALA A 868 10.66 -22.05 42.53
C ALA A 868 10.09 -20.68 42.11
N PHE A 869 10.91 -19.63 42.19
CA PHE A 869 10.52 -18.29 41.74
C PHE A 869 10.14 -18.28 40.25
N LEU A 870 10.95 -18.92 39.39
CA LEU A 870 10.68 -18.93 37.95
C LEU A 870 9.51 -19.82 37.56
N ALA A 871 9.28 -20.93 38.28
CA ALA A 871 8.11 -21.78 38.08
C ALA A 871 6.81 -20.99 38.32
N GLU A 872 6.77 -20.19 39.39
CA GLU A 872 5.64 -19.31 39.67
C GLU A 872 5.55 -18.16 38.65
N TYR A 873 6.66 -17.49 38.35
CA TYR A 873 6.70 -16.41 37.35
C TYR A 873 6.17 -16.83 35.97
N TYR A 874 6.52 -18.04 35.51
CA TYR A 874 6.08 -18.55 34.21
C TYR A 874 4.77 -19.33 34.25
N ARG A 875 4.11 -19.47 35.40
CA ARG A 875 2.88 -20.27 35.54
C ARG A 875 1.82 -19.86 34.54
N GLU A 876 1.43 -18.58 34.54
CA GLU A 876 0.43 -18.04 33.61
C GLU A 876 0.90 -18.14 32.16
N HIS A 877 2.16 -17.80 31.88
CA HIS A 877 2.72 -17.91 30.52
C HIS A 877 2.72 -19.35 29.96
N ASN A 878 2.96 -20.34 30.83
CA ASN A 878 2.90 -21.76 30.47
C ASN A 878 1.45 -22.21 30.25
N MET A 879 0.48 -21.63 30.97
CA MET A 879 -0.94 -21.88 30.74
C MET A 879 -1.43 -21.26 29.43
N GLU A 880 -1.04 -20.03 29.14
CA GLU A 880 -1.28 -19.40 27.84
C GLU A 880 -0.68 -20.24 26.69
N LEU A 881 0.54 -20.77 26.88
CA LEU A 881 1.18 -21.66 25.91
C LEU A 881 0.40 -22.96 25.73
N LEU A 882 -0.07 -23.59 26.82
CA LEU A 882 -0.91 -24.79 26.75
C LEU A 882 -2.16 -24.51 25.90
N HIS A 883 -2.88 -23.44 26.22
CA HIS A 883 -4.10 -23.06 25.50
C HIS A 883 -3.82 -22.78 24.02
N LEU A 884 -2.74 -22.06 23.73
CA LEU A 884 -2.30 -21.80 22.36
C LEU A 884 -2.01 -23.10 21.60
N LEU A 885 -1.16 -23.98 22.14
CA LEU A 885 -0.78 -25.21 21.45
C LEU A 885 -1.96 -26.16 21.24
N ASN A 886 -2.87 -26.25 22.21
CA ASN A 886 -4.12 -26.99 22.06
C ASN A 886 -5.00 -26.40 20.95
N ARG A 887 -5.16 -25.09 20.90
CA ARG A 887 -5.91 -24.38 19.84
C ARG A 887 -5.30 -24.63 18.45
N LEU A 888 -3.97 -24.72 18.36
CA LEU A 888 -3.25 -25.00 17.11
C LEU A 888 -3.19 -26.49 16.76
N GLY A 889 -3.64 -27.40 17.64
CA GLY A 889 -3.52 -28.85 17.45
C GLY A 889 -2.07 -29.35 17.46
N GLN A 890 -1.15 -28.62 18.11
CA GLN A 890 0.27 -28.97 18.17
C GLN A 890 0.56 -29.87 19.39
N PRO A 891 1.47 -30.85 19.28
CA PRO A 891 1.85 -31.69 20.41
C PRO A 891 2.54 -30.87 21.51
N LEU A 892 2.15 -31.10 22.76
CA LEU A 892 2.75 -30.41 23.90
C LEU A 892 4.19 -30.89 24.14
N PRO A 893 5.17 -29.97 24.29
CA PRO A 893 6.52 -30.34 24.70
C PRO A 893 6.51 -31.14 26.01
N SER A 894 7.41 -32.12 26.11
CA SER A 894 7.55 -32.99 27.28
C SER A 894 7.78 -32.22 28.58
N TRP A 895 8.61 -31.19 28.55
CA TRP A 895 8.89 -30.32 29.70
C TRP A 895 7.64 -29.57 30.17
N LEU A 896 6.76 -29.14 29.26
CA LEU A 896 5.54 -28.39 29.61
C LEU A 896 4.53 -29.29 30.31
N ARG A 897 4.40 -30.54 29.84
CA ARG A 897 3.55 -31.54 30.50
C ARG A 897 4.04 -31.82 31.91
N GLN A 898 5.35 -31.97 32.11
CA GLN A 898 5.95 -32.21 33.42
C GLN A 898 5.72 -31.03 34.37
N GLU A 899 5.97 -29.80 33.90
CA GLU A 899 5.80 -28.59 34.70
C GLU A 899 4.34 -28.44 35.20
N LEU A 900 3.36 -28.64 34.32
CA LEU A 900 1.94 -28.51 34.64
C LEU A 900 1.41 -29.68 35.49
N GLN A 901 2.01 -30.87 35.39
CA GLN A 901 1.69 -31.98 36.28
C GLN A 901 2.23 -31.73 37.70
N SER A 902 3.44 -31.17 37.81
CA SER A 902 4.08 -30.89 39.10
C SER A 902 3.40 -29.78 39.92
N THR A 903 2.63 -28.91 39.27
CA THR A 903 1.90 -27.79 39.88
C THR A 903 0.44 -28.10 40.23
N SER A 904 -0.06 -29.30 39.90
CA SER A 904 -1.44 -29.72 40.22
C SER A 904 -1.61 -30.36 41.61
N TRP A 905 -0.61 -30.26 42.48
CA TRP A 905 -0.64 -30.74 43.88
C TRP A 905 -0.01 -29.72 44.83
N SER A 906 -0.81 -28.76 45.30
CA SER A 906 -0.63 -28.04 46.57
C SER A 906 -1.85 -27.16 46.84
#